data_AF-A0AAN4PMV8-F1
#
_entry.id   AF-A0AAN4PMV8-F1
#
_cell.length_a   1.000
_cell.length_b   1.000
_cell.length_c   1.000
_cell.angle_alpha   90.00
_cell.angle_beta   90.00
_cell.angle_gamma   90.00
#
_symmetry.space_group_name_H-M   'P 1'
#
loop_
_entity.id
_entity.type
_entity.pdbx_description
1 polymer ?
#
loop_
_entity_poly.entity_id
_entity_poly.type
_entity_poly.pdbx_seq_one_letter_code
_entity_poly.pdbx_strand_id
1 'polypeptide(L)'
;MADTEDTGAGSVSEPLDLVRLSLDEIVFVKLRGDRELKGRLHAYDSHCNLVLGDVEETIYVVEEDENEEETIRALSEFAEYAEKQQSHRSAQVAPSDSGYSTASVAQATEDHAELDILDQLTLSDTPKAAKLKDLLLGTGDEAEDSLQLLGSILQARIDEGHGETIFDLGLEDGGDSMGFDLEQWNTALQRLREAAEALPAHCRVLLTCNVGGPEESKTKNDRIKGAWGKILIRQPADTVEEMAEIRIAVVGNVDAGKSTMLGVLVKGNLDDGRGRARINLFRHKHEVESGRTSSVGLEIMGFDSHGEIVGSSQGRKLSWEEIGKRSAKVISFSDLAGHERYLRTTVFGMLSSSPNYCLLMVAANNGLIGMSKEHLGIALALNVPVMVIITKIDICPPQILQETVSQLTKILKSPGARKIPIFVKDMEETINTATQFVSQRICPIFQVSNVTGENLELVRTFLNILPHRGQYNTEAPFEFLINDTFSVPHVGTVVSGVAKSGVIHAGDSVLVGPDSLGQFTTTTIKSIERKRIQVNACFAGQSGSFALKRVRRKEVRKGMVVLKKLEQPPKVYREFVAEVLILSHATTIKPRYQAMLHVGAVSQTCSVIDIDRPFIRTGDRALVAFRFIQRPEFLAPGDRVLFREGKTKGLGIVKSVGYDPDHPLNPEAKTK
;
A
#
# COMPACT_ATOMS: atom_id res chain seq x y z
N MET A 1 -55.31 -5.41 -32.97
CA MET A 1 -54.70 -6.33 -33.96
C MET A 1 -53.40 -5.68 -34.39
N ALA A 2 -52.22 -6.18 -34.08
CA ALA A 2 -51.86 -7.50 -33.57
C ALA A 2 -50.80 -7.38 -32.47
N ASP A 3 -50.92 -8.26 -31.49
CA ASP A 3 -49.92 -8.62 -30.51
C ASP A 3 -48.65 -9.13 -31.19
N THR A 4 -47.50 -8.81 -30.61
CA THR A 4 -46.33 -9.67 -30.64
C THR A 4 -45.79 -9.74 -29.22
N GLU A 5 -46.13 -10.84 -28.55
CA GLU A 5 -45.45 -11.34 -27.37
C GLU A 5 -43.99 -11.60 -27.72
N ASP A 6 -43.06 -10.88 -27.06
CA ASP A 6 -41.66 -11.26 -27.05
C ASP A 6 -41.37 -11.99 -25.75
N THR A 7 -41.49 -13.31 -25.79
CA THR A 7 -41.06 -14.24 -24.75
C THR A 7 -39.55 -14.45 -24.88
N GLY A 8 -38.78 -13.41 -24.59
CA GLY A 8 -37.32 -13.46 -24.50
C GLY A 8 -36.86 -13.52 -23.05
N ALA A 9 -36.26 -14.64 -22.64
CA ALA A 9 -35.60 -14.78 -21.34
C ALA A 9 -34.52 -13.69 -21.19
N GLY A 10 -34.83 -12.66 -20.40
CA GLY A 10 -34.03 -11.45 -20.28
C GLY A 10 -32.69 -11.68 -19.61
N SER A 11 -31.61 -11.42 -20.36
CA SER A 11 -30.27 -11.26 -19.80
C SER A 11 -30.23 -10.03 -18.89
N VAL A 12 -29.86 -10.20 -17.62
CA VAL A 12 -29.65 -9.11 -16.66
C VAL A 12 -28.55 -8.17 -17.17
N SER A 13 -28.91 -6.94 -17.52
CA SER A 13 -28.00 -5.93 -18.07
C SER A 13 -27.75 -4.78 -17.08
N GLU A 14 -28.75 -4.46 -16.26
CA GLU A 14 -28.72 -3.45 -15.23
C GLU A 14 -29.02 -4.07 -13.85
N PRO A 15 -28.48 -3.51 -12.74
CA PRO A 15 -28.82 -3.96 -11.39
C PRO A 15 -30.33 -3.95 -11.08
N LEU A 16 -31.09 -3.07 -11.75
CA LEU A 16 -32.54 -2.95 -11.63
C LEU A 16 -33.30 -4.07 -12.35
N ASP A 17 -32.68 -4.75 -13.32
CA ASP A 17 -33.29 -5.88 -14.02
C ASP A 17 -33.49 -7.07 -13.07
N LEU A 18 -32.64 -7.21 -12.04
CA LEU A 18 -32.81 -8.21 -10.99
C LEU A 18 -34.05 -7.94 -10.12
N VAL A 19 -34.31 -6.68 -9.81
CA VAL A 19 -35.49 -6.27 -9.03
C VAL A 19 -36.76 -6.46 -9.86
N ARG A 20 -36.66 -6.26 -11.19
CA ARG A 20 -37.73 -6.54 -12.16
C ARG A 20 -38.15 -8.00 -12.18
N LEU A 21 -37.18 -8.91 -12.10
CA LEU A 21 -37.40 -10.36 -12.12
C LEU A 21 -38.03 -10.90 -10.83
N SER A 22 -37.98 -10.13 -9.74
CA SER A 22 -38.49 -10.52 -8.42
C SER A 22 -39.79 -9.81 -8.01
N LEU A 23 -40.50 -9.18 -8.96
CA LEU A 23 -41.86 -8.68 -8.71
C LEU A 23 -42.77 -9.84 -8.28
N ASP A 24 -43.56 -9.61 -7.24
CA ASP A 24 -44.42 -10.57 -6.53
C ASP A 24 -43.71 -11.73 -5.81
N GLU A 25 -42.37 -11.73 -5.73
CA GLU A 25 -41.60 -12.68 -4.92
C GLU A 25 -41.34 -12.16 -3.49
N ILE A 26 -41.08 -13.09 -2.56
CA ILE A 26 -40.57 -12.73 -1.24
C ILE A 26 -39.10 -12.37 -1.38
N VAL A 27 -38.78 -11.11 -1.12
CA VAL A 27 -37.41 -10.59 -1.15
C VAL A 27 -36.90 -10.38 0.27
N PHE A 28 -35.60 -10.62 0.45
CA PHE A 28 -34.87 -10.32 1.67
C PHE A 28 -33.99 -9.11 1.40
N VAL A 29 -34.31 -8.00 2.06
CA VAL A 29 -33.63 -6.72 1.89
C VAL A 29 -32.86 -6.42 3.17
N LYS A 30 -31.54 -6.55 3.11
CA LYS A 30 -30.66 -6.08 4.18
C LYS A 30 -30.53 -4.56 4.13
N LEU A 31 -30.91 -3.91 5.21
CA LEU A 31 -30.82 -2.47 5.42
C LEU A 31 -29.61 -2.14 6.30
N ARG A 32 -29.26 -0.84 6.35
CA ARG A 32 -28.22 -0.36 7.26
C ARG A 32 -28.64 -0.54 8.73
N GLY A 33 -27.65 -0.75 9.59
CA GLY A 33 -27.85 -0.94 11.03
C GLY A 33 -28.25 -2.36 11.40
N ASP A 34 -27.76 -3.35 10.65
CA ASP A 34 -28.04 -4.78 10.88
C ASP A 34 -29.54 -5.09 10.94
N ARG A 35 -30.29 -4.45 10.04
CA ARG A 35 -31.73 -4.62 9.85
C ARG A 35 -31.99 -5.46 8.62
N GLU A 36 -32.94 -6.37 8.69
CA GLU A 36 -33.38 -7.20 7.57
C GLU A 36 -34.89 -7.07 7.40
N LEU A 37 -35.33 -6.71 6.20
CA LEU A 37 -36.73 -6.73 5.81
C LEU A 37 -36.99 -7.97 4.96
N LYS A 38 -37.96 -8.77 5.36
CA LYS A 38 -38.50 -9.86 4.56
C LYS A 38 -39.91 -9.48 4.17
N GLY A 39 -40.20 -9.37 2.88
CA GLY A 39 -41.53 -8.98 2.41
C GLY A 39 -41.72 -9.28 0.94
N ARG A 40 -42.97 -9.24 0.48
CA ARG A 40 -43.31 -9.45 -0.92
C ARG A 40 -43.08 -8.17 -1.73
N LEU A 41 -42.28 -8.22 -2.78
CA LEU A 41 -41.96 -7.04 -3.59
C LEU A 41 -43.10 -6.70 -4.56
N HIS A 42 -43.78 -5.58 -4.36
CA HIS A 42 -44.90 -5.16 -5.21
C HIS A 42 -44.51 -4.14 -6.28
N ALA A 43 -43.58 -3.23 -5.97
CA ALA A 43 -43.12 -2.22 -6.92
C ALA A 43 -41.71 -1.73 -6.57
N TYR A 44 -41.03 -1.18 -7.56
CA TYR A 44 -39.74 -0.52 -7.36
C TYR A 44 -39.54 0.60 -8.38
N ASP A 45 -38.61 1.52 -8.12
CA ASP A 45 -38.23 2.58 -9.05
C ASP A 45 -36.74 2.56 -9.43
N SER A 46 -36.34 3.46 -10.33
CA SER A 46 -34.95 3.61 -10.79
C SER A 46 -33.96 4.07 -9.72
N HIS A 47 -34.45 4.51 -8.56
CA HIS A 47 -33.66 4.91 -7.40
C HIS A 47 -33.56 3.80 -6.33
N CYS A 48 -34.04 2.59 -6.64
CA CYS A 48 -34.13 1.46 -5.72
C CYS A 48 -35.02 1.72 -4.50
N ASN A 49 -36.03 2.60 -4.63
CA ASN A 49 -37.13 2.62 -3.67
C ASN A 49 -37.99 1.38 -3.92
N LEU A 50 -38.26 0.61 -2.86
CA LEU A 50 -38.99 -0.67 -2.93
C LEU A 50 -40.30 -0.53 -2.16
N VAL A 51 -41.40 -1.00 -2.74
CA VAL A 51 -42.69 -1.17 -2.08
C VAL A 51 -42.83 -2.64 -1.74
N LEU A 52 -42.77 -2.95 -0.45
CA LEU A 52 -42.90 -4.31 0.08
C LEU A 52 -44.24 -4.46 0.81
N GLY A 53 -44.95 -5.56 0.56
CA GLY A 53 -46.13 -5.99 1.31
C GLY A 53 -45.80 -7.13 2.27
N ASP A 54 -46.64 -7.34 3.29
CA ASP A 54 -46.47 -8.39 4.31
C ASP A 54 -45.06 -8.44 4.91
N VAL A 55 -44.56 -7.26 5.32
CA VAL A 55 -43.17 -7.07 5.71
C VAL A 55 -42.93 -7.44 7.17
N GLU A 56 -41.97 -8.32 7.39
CA GLU A 56 -41.37 -8.59 8.69
C GLU A 56 -40.01 -7.90 8.77
N GLU A 57 -39.82 -7.08 9.80
CA GLU A 57 -38.55 -6.42 10.08
C GLU A 57 -37.84 -7.11 11.24
N THR A 58 -36.62 -7.56 11.01
CA THR A 58 -35.73 -8.10 12.04
C THR A 58 -34.57 -7.12 12.27
N ILE A 59 -34.37 -6.71 13.52
CA ILE A 59 -33.25 -5.86 13.94
C ILE A 59 -32.28 -6.73 14.74
N TYR A 60 -31.08 -6.94 14.22
CA TYR A 60 -30.03 -7.65 14.93
C TYR A 60 -29.26 -6.68 15.82
N VAL A 61 -29.37 -6.85 17.13
CA VAL A 61 -28.52 -6.15 18.10
C VAL A 61 -27.25 -6.98 18.27
N VAL A 62 -26.14 -6.48 17.72
CA VAL A 62 -24.82 -7.06 17.96
C VAL A 62 -24.24 -6.37 19.18
N GLU A 63 -24.01 -7.09 20.27
CA GLU A 63 -23.20 -6.59 21.39
C GLU A 63 -21.75 -6.46 20.87
N GLU A 64 -21.32 -5.21 20.62
CA GLU A 64 -20.06 -4.91 19.92
C GLU A 64 -18.80 -5.18 20.76
N ASP A 65 -18.92 -5.44 22.07
CA ASP A 65 -17.77 -5.39 22.98
C ASP A 65 -16.88 -6.66 23.03
N GLU A 66 -17.36 -7.85 22.64
CA GLU A 66 -16.59 -9.11 22.75
C GLU A 66 -15.98 -9.62 21.42
N ASN A 67 -16.48 -9.18 20.25
CA ASN A 67 -16.04 -9.71 18.94
C ASN A 67 -14.87 -8.94 18.28
N GLU A 68 -14.49 -7.78 18.82
CA GLU A 68 -13.53 -6.88 18.15
C GLU A 68 -12.08 -7.37 18.23
N GLU A 69 -11.61 -7.86 19.38
CA GLU A 69 -10.24 -8.39 19.51
C GLU A 69 -10.03 -9.63 18.64
N GLU A 70 -11.06 -10.48 18.55
CA GLU A 70 -11.06 -11.69 17.72
C GLU A 70 -11.04 -11.35 16.21
N THR A 71 -11.78 -10.30 15.82
CA THR A 71 -11.76 -9.79 14.44
C THR A 71 -10.36 -9.36 14.03
N ILE A 72 -9.69 -8.57 14.87
CA ILE A 72 -8.33 -8.11 14.57
C ILE A 72 -7.37 -9.32 14.57
N ARG A 73 -7.52 -10.27 15.49
CA ARG A 73 -6.70 -11.51 15.51
C ARG A 73 -6.74 -12.23 14.16
N ALA A 74 -7.96 -12.44 13.66
CA ALA A 74 -8.19 -13.09 12.39
C ALA A 74 -7.52 -12.32 11.23
N LEU A 75 -7.56 -10.97 11.24
CA LEU A 75 -6.87 -10.13 10.26
C LEU A 75 -5.36 -10.39 10.19
N SER A 76 -4.67 -10.45 11.34
CA SER A 76 -3.22 -10.70 11.35
C SER A 76 -2.87 -12.09 10.84
N GLU A 77 -3.57 -13.12 11.32
CA GLU A 77 -3.27 -14.48 10.92
C GLU A 77 -3.54 -14.71 9.42
N PHE A 78 -4.48 -13.96 8.84
CA PHE A 78 -4.73 -13.98 7.41
C PHE A 78 -3.67 -13.22 6.60
N ALA A 79 -3.17 -12.09 7.11
CA ALA A 79 -2.11 -11.34 6.47
C ALA A 79 -0.81 -12.18 6.35
N GLU A 80 -0.43 -12.90 7.41
CA GLU A 80 0.72 -13.82 7.40
C GLU A 80 0.52 -14.96 6.38
N TYR A 81 -0.68 -15.54 6.35
CA TYR A 81 -1.02 -16.57 5.37
C TYR A 81 -0.94 -16.04 3.93
N ALA A 82 -1.43 -14.82 3.70
CA ALA A 82 -1.38 -14.17 2.40
C ALA A 82 0.04 -13.92 1.90
N GLU A 83 0.95 -13.61 2.82
CA GLU A 83 2.36 -13.39 2.53
C GLU A 83 3.07 -14.68 2.12
N LYS A 84 2.88 -15.78 2.86
CA LYS A 84 3.42 -17.09 2.47
C LYS A 84 2.99 -17.50 1.06
N GLN A 85 1.74 -17.20 0.70
CA GLN A 85 1.23 -17.47 -0.65
C GLN A 85 1.86 -16.56 -1.72
N GLN A 86 2.22 -15.32 -1.37
CA GLN A 86 2.84 -14.36 -2.28
C GLN A 86 4.36 -14.61 -2.47
N SER A 87 5.08 -15.03 -1.43
CA SER A 87 6.51 -15.40 -1.55
C SER A 87 6.72 -16.63 -2.42
N HIS A 88 5.83 -17.63 -2.34
CA HIS A 88 5.83 -18.76 -3.28
C HIS A 88 5.67 -18.32 -4.74
N ARG A 89 4.94 -17.23 -5.00
CA ARG A 89 4.77 -16.68 -6.36
C ARG A 89 6.05 -16.00 -6.87
N SER A 90 6.76 -15.22 -6.06
CA SER A 90 8.03 -14.61 -6.49
C SER A 90 9.09 -15.65 -6.81
N ALA A 91 9.07 -16.80 -6.13
CA ALA A 91 9.96 -17.93 -6.43
C ALA A 91 9.58 -18.71 -7.71
N GLN A 92 8.29 -18.82 -8.04
CA GLN A 92 7.82 -19.60 -9.20
C GLN A 92 7.91 -18.87 -10.56
N VAL A 93 8.07 -17.54 -10.57
CA VAL A 93 8.16 -16.74 -11.82
C VAL A 93 9.58 -16.74 -12.44
N ALA A 94 10.53 -17.46 -11.85
CA ALA A 94 11.81 -17.74 -12.50
C ALA A 94 11.77 -19.09 -13.26
N PRO A 95 11.46 -19.06 -14.58
CA PRO A 95 12.10 -19.97 -15.49
C PRO A 95 12.83 -19.16 -16.56
N SER A 96 14.15 -18.99 -16.40
CA SER A 96 15.01 -18.72 -17.55
C SER A 96 15.38 -20.06 -18.17
N ASP A 97 14.94 -20.24 -19.40
CA ASP A 97 15.26 -21.37 -20.26
C ASP A 97 16.77 -21.38 -20.54
N SER A 98 17.51 -22.13 -19.74
CA SER A 98 18.83 -22.65 -20.12
C SER A 98 18.89 -24.08 -19.60
N GLY A 99 18.71 -25.02 -20.54
CA GLY A 99 18.56 -26.42 -20.23
C GLY A 99 19.79 -27.00 -19.55
N TYR A 100 19.62 -27.48 -18.32
CA TYR A 100 20.17 -28.76 -17.85
C TYR A 100 19.21 -29.33 -16.79
N SER A 101 18.69 -30.50 -17.10
CA SER A 101 17.82 -31.28 -16.23
C SER A 101 18.65 -32.06 -15.21
N THR A 102 18.43 -31.85 -13.92
CA THR A 102 18.55 -32.91 -12.91
C THR A 102 17.47 -32.75 -11.85
N ALA A 103 16.62 -33.77 -11.76
CA ALA A 103 15.59 -33.90 -10.75
C ALA A 103 16.18 -34.33 -9.40
N SER A 104 15.74 -33.70 -8.31
CA SER A 104 15.48 -34.38 -7.04
C SER A 104 14.57 -33.52 -6.18
N VAL A 105 13.34 -33.99 -6.02
CA VAL A 105 12.34 -33.49 -5.08
C VAL A 105 12.83 -33.81 -3.66
N ALA A 106 12.99 -32.79 -2.81
CA ALA A 106 13.10 -32.96 -1.37
C ALA A 106 12.14 -32.00 -0.67
N GLN A 107 11.14 -32.56 0.00
CA GLN A 107 10.31 -31.87 0.99
C GLN A 107 11.21 -31.51 2.17
N ALA A 108 11.37 -30.22 2.47
CA ALA A 108 12.03 -29.75 3.68
C ALA A 108 11.04 -28.89 4.48
N THR A 109 10.80 -29.32 5.72
CA THR A 109 10.09 -28.57 6.77
C THR A 109 10.91 -27.35 7.15
N GLU A 110 10.40 -26.16 6.81
CA GLU A 110 10.96 -24.85 7.13
C GLU A 110 10.72 -24.48 8.60
N ASP A 111 11.66 -24.80 9.47
CA ASP A 111 11.90 -24.05 10.72
C ASP A 111 13.38 -24.15 11.22
N HIS A 112 14.26 -24.86 10.49
CA HIS A 112 15.68 -25.01 10.83
C HIS A 112 16.67 -24.78 9.67
N ALA A 113 16.19 -24.44 8.47
CA ALA A 113 17.04 -24.36 7.27
C ALA A 113 17.87 -23.07 7.14
N GLU A 114 17.56 -22.00 7.89
CA GLU A 114 18.33 -20.74 7.81
C GLU A 114 19.66 -20.79 8.58
N LEU A 115 19.84 -21.75 9.50
CA LEU A 115 21.07 -21.86 10.30
C LEU A 115 22.07 -22.89 9.72
N ASP A 116 21.61 -23.93 9.03
CA ASP A 116 22.50 -24.98 8.50
C ASP A 116 23.18 -24.61 7.17
N ILE A 117 22.66 -23.62 6.44
CA ILE A 117 23.28 -23.12 5.19
C ILE A 117 24.48 -22.22 5.50
N LEU A 118 24.51 -21.56 6.67
CA LEU A 118 25.62 -20.70 7.09
C LEU A 118 26.85 -21.50 7.53
N ASP A 119 26.67 -22.72 8.05
CA ASP A 119 27.78 -23.57 8.50
C ASP A 119 28.45 -24.36 7.36
N GLN A 120 27.79 -24.56 6.22
CA GLN A 120 28.36 -25.30 5.08
C GLN A 120 29.00 -24.42 3.99
N LEU A 121 28.81 -23.10 4.04
CA LEU A 121 29.44 -22.14 3.11
C LEU A 121 30.80 -21.60 3.58
N THR A 122 31.34 -22.11 4.69
CA THR A 122 32.63 -21.67 5.27
C THR A 122 33.81 -22.63 4.99
N LEU A 123 33.73 -23.44 3.93
CA LEU A 123 34.86 -24.26 3.48
C LEU A 123 35.04 -24.23 1.95
N SER A 124 35.48 -23.09 1.44
CA SER A 124 36.25 -23.03 0.20
C SER A 124 37.10 -21.76 0.17
N ASP A 125 38.40 -21.92 -0.08
CA ASP A 125 39.42 -20.88 -0.22
C ASP A 125 38.95 -19.69 -1.07
N THR A 126 38.42 -18.67 -0.39
CA THR A 126 38.17 -17.34 -0.95
C THR A 126 39.31 -16.42 -0.51
N PRO A 127 39.82 -15.53 -1.38
CA PRO A 127 40.85 -14.58 -0.99
C PRO A 127 40.30 -13.76 0.17
N LYS A 128 41.05 -13.68 1.28
CA LYS A 128 40.69 -12.98 2.53
C LYS A 128 39.86 -11.73 2.20
N ALA A 129 38.55 -11.76 2.46
CA ALA A 129 37.71 -10.57 2.33
C ALA A 129 38.35 -9.47 3.19
N ALA A 130 38.82 -8.40 2.55
CA ALA A 130 39.44 -7.29 3.25
C ALA A 130 38.45 -6.79 4.31
N LYS A 131 38.89 -6.67 5.57
CA LYS A 131 38.01 -6.20 6.63
C LYS A 131 37.54 -4.80 6.26
N LEU A 132 36.24 -4.52 6.38
CA LEU A 132 35.66 -3.21 6.06
C LEU A 132 36.40 -2.06 6.75
N LYS A 133 36.89 -2.31 7.97
CA LYS A 133 37.76 -1.41 8.72
C LYS A 133 39.02 -0.98 7.96
N ASP A 134 39.70 -1.91 7.30
CA ASP A 134 40.95 -1.67 6.58
C ASP A 134 40.69 -0.86 5.30
N LEU A 135 39.55 -1.09 4.64
CA LEU A 135 39.10 -0.31 3.47
C LEU A 135 38.79 1.15 3.83
N LEU A 136 38.11 1.34 4.97
CA LEU A 136 37.74 2.65 5.49
C LEU A 136 38.94 3.45 5.99
N LEU A 137 39.97 2.82 6.54
CA LEU A 137 41.17 3.52 7.04
C LEU A 137 42.29 3.64 5.99
N GLY A 138 42.27 2.81 4.94
CA GLY A 138 43.31 2.83 3.90
C GLY A 138 44.69 2.40 4.42
N THR A 139 44.74 1.48 5.39
CA THR A 139 45.99 1.02 6.02
C THR A 139 46.69 0.00 5.14
N GLY A 140 47.44 0.46 4.12
CA GLY A 140 48.29 -0.38 3.26
C GLY A 140 48.89 0.40 2.07
N ASP A 141 49.82 -0.23 1.33
CA ASP A 141 50.43 0.35 0.12
C ASP A 141 49.45 0.45 -1.08
N GLU A 142 48.24 -0.11 -0.95
CA GLU A 142 47.16 -0.19 -1.95
C GLU A 142 45.96 0.72 -1.59
N ALA A 143 46.24 1.97 -1.22
CA ALA A 143 45.22 2.93 -0.76
C ALA A 143 44.20 3.32 -1.87
N GLU A 144 44.61 3.27 -3.14
CA GLU A 144 43.74 3.52 -4.31
C GLU A 144 42.84 2.31 -4.63
N ASP A 145 43.39 1.09 -4.61
CA ASP A 145 42.61 -0.13 -4.88
C ASP A 145 41.54 -0.35 -3.81
N SER A 146 41.87 -0.07 -2.54
CA SER A 146 40.90 -0.10 -1.44
C SER A 146 39.79 0.95 -1.57
N LEU A 147 40.07 2.12 -2.15
CA LEU A 147 39.06 3.14 -2.42
C LEU A 147 38.12 2.71 -3.55
N GLN A 148 38.65 2.09 -4.61
CA GLN A 148 37.85 1.52 -5.69
C GLN A 148 36.93 0.39 -5.21
N LEU A 149 37.44 -0.47 -4.32
CA LEU A 149 36.63 -1.52 -3.72
C LEU A 149 35.54 -0.95 -2.82
N LEU A 150 35.84 0.07 -2.02
CA LEU A 150 34.84 0.79 -1.22
C LEU A 150 33.75 1.40 -2.11
N GLY A 151 34.13 2.03 -3.23
CA GLY A 151 33.20 2.53 -4.24
C GLY A 151 32.32 1.42 -4.81
N SER A 152 32.88 0.25 -5.13
CA SER A 152 32.10 -0.89 -5.64
C SER A 152 31.07 -1.39 -4.63
N ILE A 153 31.42 -1.46 -3.34
CA ILE A 153 30.50 -1.81 -2.25
C ILE A 153 29.39 -0.75 -2.10
N LEU A 154 29.75 0.53 -2.17
CA LEU A 154 28.77 1.62 -2.10
C LEU A 154 27.79 1.57 -3.27
N GLN A 155 28.28 1.38 -4.50
CA GLN A 155 27.43 1.28 -5.68
C GLN A 155 26.43 0.13 -5.55
N ALA A 156 26.89 -1.06 -5.13
CA ALA A 156 26.00 -2.20 -4.90
C ALA A 156 24.90 -1.89 -3.87
N ARG A 157 25.24 -1.26 -2.73
CA ARG A 157 24.26 -0.87 -1.71
C ARG A 157 23.29 0.21 -2.19
N ILE A 158 23.77 1.17 -3.00
CA ILE A 158 22.93 2.23 -3.59
C ILE A 158 21.95 1.63 -4.59
N ASP A 159 22.39 0.69 -5.42
CA ASP A 159 21.55 0.01 -6.41
C ASP A 159 20.47 -0.85 -5.72
N GLU A 160 20.84 -1.60 -4.68
CA GLU A 160 19.91 -2.35 -3.83
C GLU A 160 18.87 -1.44 -3.14
N GLY A 161 19.30 -0.25 -2.72
CA GLY A 161 18.45 0.75 -2.08
C GLY A 161 17.70 1.68 -3.05
N HIS A 162 17.74 1.41 -4.36
CA HIS A 162 17.12 2.22 -5.41
C HIS A 162 17.56 3.69 -5.42
N GLY A 163 18.87 3.93 -5.40
CA GLY A 163 19.48 5.26 -5.50
C GLY A 163 19.87 5.90 -4.16
N GLU A 164 19.68 5.20 -3.05
CA GLU A 164 20.14 5.65 -1.72
C GLU A 164 20.52 4.49 -0.81
N THR A 165 21.42 4.74 0.15
CA THR A 165 21.73 3.79 1.21
C THR A 165 22.06 4.53 2.51
N ILE A 166 21.80 3.88 3.64
CA ILE A 166 22.30 4.32 4.94
C ILE A 166 23.55 3.50 5.24
N PHE A 167 24.67 4.18 5.44
CA PHE A 167 25.94 3.56 5.75
C PHE A 167 26.28 3.77 7.22
N ASP A 168 26.49 2.67 7.92
CA ASP A 168 26.94 2.68 9.31
C ASP A 168 28.46 2.76 9.33
N LEU A 169 28.99 3.91 9.77
CA LEU A 169 30.42 4.15 9.85
C LEU A 169 30.89 3.86 11.29
N GLY A 170 31.98 3.09 11.42
CA GLY A 170 32.52 2.69 12.74
C GLY A 170 31.77 1.52 13.40
N LEU A 171 30.78 0.94 12.73
CA LEU A 171 30.11 -0.31 13.10
C LEU A 171 30.32 -1.34 12.00
N GLU A 172 30.45 -2.60 12.38
CA GLU A 172 30.34 -3.73 11.44
C GLU A 172 28.88 -3.99 11.08
N ASP A 173 28.62 -4.78 10.04
CA ASP A 173 27.25 -5.09 9.59
C ASP A 173 26.40 -5.78 10.68
N GLY A 174 27.04 -6.43 11.67
CA GLY A 174 26.39 -6.99 12.87
C GLY A 174 26.07 -5.98 13.97
N GLY A 175 26.45 -4.71 13.82
CA GLY A 175 26.30 -3.66 14.83
C GLY A 175 27.40 -3.62 15.89
N ASP A 176 28.43 -4.46 15.75
CA ASP A 176 29.61 -4.44 16.62
C ASP A 176 30.52 -3.26 16.31
N SER A 177 31.14 -2.69 17.34
CA SER A 177 31.98 -1.50 17.16
C SER A 177 33.35 -1.83 16.57
N MET A 178 33.76 -1.07 15.55
CA MET A 178 35.12 -1.10 15.01
C MET A 178 36.16 -0.44 15.92
N GLY A 179 35.70 0.26 16.98
CA GLY A 179 36.54 0.92 17.97
C GLY A 179 37.34 2.11 17.42
N PHE A 180 36.75 2.90 16.52
CA PHE A 180 37.43 4.09 15.98
C PHE A 180 37.67 5.15 17.07
N ASP A 181 38.83 5.79 17.00
CA ASP A 181 39.05 7.10 17.63
C ASP A 181 38.58 8.24 16.70
N LEU A 182 38.70 9.48 17.17
CA LEU A 182 38.24 10.65 16.42
C LEU A 182 39.02 10.87 15.11
N GLU A 183 40.32 10.52 15.08
CA GLU A 183 41.17 10.71 13.91
C GLU A 183 40.86 9.66 12.83
N GLN A 184 40.68 8.40 13.26
CA GLN A 184 40.21 7.29 12.44
C GLN A 184 38.81 7.56 11.88
N TRP A 185 37.89 8.09 12.69
CA TRP A 185 36.57 8.51 12.23
C TRP A 185 36.64 9.54 11.11
N ASN A 186 37.43 10.61 11.31
CA ASN A 186 37.57 11.68 10.30
C ASN A 186 38.18 11.16 9.00
N THR A 187 39.21 10.29 9.12
CA THR A 187 39.85 9.65 7.96
C THR A 187 38.86 8.77 7.21
N ALA A 188 38.09 7.95 7.92
CA ALA A 188 37.10 7.07 7.33
C ALA A 188 35.94 7.84 6.67
N LEU A 189 35.46 8.91 7.30
CA LEU A 189 34.43 9.78 6.74
C LEU A 189 34.92 10.49 5.47
N GLN A 190 36.18 10.93 5.45
CA GLN A 190 36.78 11.56 4.27
C GLN A 190 36.87 10.56 3.11
N ARG A 191 37.41 9.36 3.34
CA ARG A 191 37.49 8.32 2.31
C ARG A 191 36.12 7.90 1.79
N LEU A 192 35.12 7.84 2.67
CA LEU A 192 33.74 7.57 2.28
C LEU A 192 33.16 8.67 1.38
N ARG A 193 33.47 9.95 1.65
CA ARG A 193 33.10 11.08 0.78
C ARG A 193 33.79 11.00 -0.57
N GLU A 194 35.09 10.73 -0.60
CA GLU A 194 35.86 10.55 -1.84
C GLU A 194 35.29 9.40 -2.69
N ALA A 195 34.95 8.27 -2.08
CA ALA A 195 34.30 7.15 -2.77
C ALA A 195 32.90 7.51 -3.29
N ALA A 196 32.11 8.28 -2.54
CA ALA A 196 30.79 8.73 -2.96
C ALA A 196 30.85 9.77 -4.10
N GLU A 197 31.83 10.69 -4.07
CA GLU A 197 32.06 11.67 -5.13
C GLU A 197 32.41 11.00 -6.47
N ALA A 198 33.08 9.84 -6.44
CA ALA A 198 33.32 9.03 -7.63
C ALA A 198 32.03 8.41 -8.22
N LEU A 199 30.96 8.27 -7.43
CA LEU A 199 29.66 7.68 -7.79
C LEU A 199 28.54 8.72 -7.93
N PRO A 200 28.87 9.95 -8.35
CA PRO A 200 28.02 11.14 -8.22
C PRO A 200 27.09 11.24 -7.00
N ALA A 201 27.44 10.67 -5.85
CA ALA A 201 26.56 10.55 -4.69
C ALA A 201 26.88 11.59 -3.61
N HIS A 202 25.85 12.02 -2.88
CA HIS A 202 25.98 13.01 -1.81
C HIS A 202 25.90 12.33 -0.45
N CYS A 203 26.85 12.66 0.44
CA CYS A 203 26.91 12.12 1.80
C CYS A 203 26.39 13.14 2.82
N ARG A 204 25.36 12.76 3.57
CA ARG A 204 24.86 13.52 4.74
C ARG A 204 25.02 12.70 6.00
N VAL A 205 25.71 13.27 6.99
CA VAL A 205 25.76 12.71 8.33
C VAL A 205 24.40 12.91 9.00
N LEU A 206 23.78 11.82 9.45
CA LEU A 206 22.48 11.84 10.12
C LEU A 206 22.61 11.79 11.64
N LEU A 207 23.56 10.98 12.13
CA LEU A 207 23.79 10.72 13.55
C LEU A 207 25.27 10.46 13.78
N THR A 208 25.83 11.02 14.86
CA THR A 208 27.14 10.64 15.38
C THR A 208 27.07 10.28 16.86
N CYS A 209 27.99 9.43 17.30
CA CYS A 209 28.17 9.02 18.68
C CYS A 209 29.66 8.98 19.01
N ASN A 210 30.06 9.62 20.10
CA ASN A 210 31.44 9.78 20.56
C ASN A 210 32.35 10.56 19.58
N VAL A 211 31.76 11.41 18.73
CA VAL A 211 32.49 12.27 17.76
C VAL A 211 32.41 13.74 18.17
N GLY A 212 31.26 14.16 18.68
CA GLY A 212 30.90 15.55 18.91
C GLY A 212 30.31 16.22 17.66
N GLY A 213 29.78 17.43 17.82
CA GLY A 213 29.15 18.20 16.74
C GLY A 213 27.63 18.36 16.91
N PRO A 214 26.96 19.01 15.94
CA PRO A 214 25.52 19.25 16.01
C PRO A 214 24.67 17.99 15.81
N GLU A 215 25.19 16.96 15.13
CA GLU A 215 24.54 15.67 14.87
C GLU A 215 24.79 14.62 15.98
N GLU A 216 25.49 15.00 17.05
CA GLU A 216 25.84 14.11 18.15
C GLU A 216 24.60 13.65 18.90
N SER A 217 24.51 12.35 19.16
CA SER A 217 23.43 11.80 19.96
C SER A 217 23.44 12.40 21.36
N LYS A 218 22.25 12.74 21.84
CA LYS A 218 22.02 13.14 23.23
C LYS A 218 22.08 11.97 24.20
N THR A 219 21.91 10.75 23.70
CA THR A 219 21.91 9.52 24.51
C THR A 219 23.28 8.87 24.44
N LYS A 220 23.92 8.72 25.60
CA LYS A 220 25.20 7.99 25.67
C LYS A 220 24.93 6.49 25.65
N ASN A 221 25.54 5.79 24.69
CA ASN A 221 25.46 4.34 24.62
C ASN A 221 26.69 3.72 25.28
N ASP A 222 26.54 3.25 26.52
CA ASP A 222 27.65 2.71 27.32
C ASP A 222 28.28 1.43 26.72
N ARG A 223 27.58 0.77 25.78
CA ARG A 223 28.09 -0.44 25.10
C ARG A 223 29.13 -0.15 24.04
N ILE A 224 29.01 0.98 23.34
CA ILE A 224 29.89 1.33 22.21
C ILE A 224 30.74 2.52 22.61
N LYS A 225 32.00 2.26 22.93
CA LYS A 225 32.96 3.29 23.38
C LYS A 225 33.68 4.01 22.23
N GLY A 226 33.70 3.40 21.03
CA GLY A 226 34.33 4.00 19.84
C GLY A 226 33.44 5.06 19.19
N ALA A 227 34.05 5.88 18.32
CA ALA A 227 33.37 6.82 17.45
C ALA A 227 32.61 6.07 16.33
N TRP A 228 31.34 6.37 16.16
CA TRP A 228 30.51 5.80 15.10
C TRP A 228 29.39 6.74 14.69
N GLY A 229 28.73 6.45 13.57
CA GLY A 229 27.58 7.24 13.11
C GLY A 229 26.88 6.65 11.89
N LYS A 230 25.74 7.25 11.54
CA LYS A 230 24.91 6.85 10.39
C LYS A 230 24.96 7.93 9.33
N ILE A 231 25.24 7.55 8.09
CA ILE A 231 25.45 8.46 6.97
C ILE A 231 24.47 8.09 5.87
N LEU A 232 23.65 9.05 5.45
CA LEU A 232 22.81 8.91 4.26
C LEU A 232 23.67 9.20 3.04
N ILE A 233 23.73 8.25 2.11
CA ILE A 233 24.39 8.39 0.81
C ILE A 233 23.30 8.30 -0.24
N ARG A 234 23.13 9.34 -1.05
CA ARG A 234 22.06 9.40 -2.06
C ARG A 234 22.57 9.94 -3.39
N GLN A 235 22.24 9.26 -4.47
CA GLN A 235 22.49 9.73 -5.83
C GLN A 235 21.41 10.74 -6.25
N PRO A 236 21.78 11.82 -6.97
CA PRO A 236 20.81 12.67 -7.63
C PRO A 236 20.09 11.86 -8.73
N ALA A 237 18.81 12.16 -8.96
CA ALA A 237 18.08 11.58 -10.08
C ALA A 237 18.39 12.38 -11.35
N ASP A 238 19.07 11.77 -12.32
CA ASP A 238 19.35 12.39 -13.62
C ASP A 238 18.05 12.61 -14.41
N THR A 239 17.15 11.63 -14.33
CA THR A 239 15.83 11.68 -14.95
C THR A 239 14.72 11.51 -13.91
N VAL A 240 13.54 12.06 -14.23
CA VAL A 240 12.33 11.85 -13.41
C VAL A 240 11.90 10.37 -13.41
N GLU A 241 12.34 9.60 -14.41
CA GLU A 241 12.08 8.18 -14.55
C GLU A 241 12.78 7.35 -13.46
N GLU A 242 14.01 7.73 -13.10
CA GLU A 242 14.83 7.06 -12.08
C GLU A 242 14.52 7.55 -10.65
N MET A 243 13.83 8.68 -10.51
CA MET A 243 13.45 9.24 -9.22
C MET A 243 12.64 8.22 -8.38
N ALA A 244 13.17 7.92 -7.19
CA ALA A 244 12.53 7.02 -6.25
C ALA A 244 11.17 7.57 -5.78
N GLU A 245 10.13 6.74 -5.87
CA GLU A 245 8.78 7.08 -5.43
C GLU A 245 8.36 6.19 -4.25
N ILE A 246 7.93 6.82 -3.15
CA ILE A 246 7.28 6.13 -2.04
C ILE A 246 5.84 6.60 -1.94
N ARG A 247 4.88 5.68 -1.99
CA ARG A 247 3.45 5.99 -1.83
C ARG A 247 3.01 5.73 -0.40
N ILE A 248 2.41 6.75 0.21
CA ILE A 248 1.90 6.68 1.58
C ILE A 248 0.40 6.98 1.57
N ALA A 249 -0.40 6.05 2.06
CA ALA A 249 -1.83 6.28 2.28
C ALA A 249 -2.07 6.91 3.66
N VAL A 250 -2.74 8.05 3.71
CA VAL A 250 -3.07 8.74 4.97
C VAL A 250 -4.49 8.41 5.38
N VAL A 251 -4.64 7.72 6.50
CA VAL A 251 -5.91 7.21 7.02
C VAL A 251 -6.14 7.63 8.46
N GLY A 252 -7.38 7.55 8.92
CA GLY A 252 -7.77 7.87 10.29
C GLY A 252 -9.18 8.46 10.37
N ASN A 253 -9.72 8.55 11.58
CA ASN A 253 -11.08 9.02 11.83
C ASN A 253 -11.30 10.49 11.42
N VAL A 254 -12.56 10.92 11.39
CA VAL A 254 -12.95 12.33 11.24
C VAL A 254 -12.23 13.15 12.32
N ASP A 255 -11.78 14.35 11.93
CA ASP A 255 -11.07 15.29 12.80
C ASP A 255 -9.72 14.84 13.36
N ALA A 256 -9.17 13.71 12.91
CA ALA A 256 -7.82 13.26 13.25
C ALA A 256 -6.67 14.11 12.64
N GLY A 257 -7.00 15.17 11.90
CA GLY A 257 -6.00 16.09 11.35
C GLY A 257 -5.26 15.60 10.10
N LYS A 258 -5.79 14.61 9.35
CA LYS A 258 -5.18 14.05 8.11
C LYS A 258 -4.77 15.11 7.09
N SER A 259 -5.74 15.82 6.53
CA SER A 259 -5.49 16.87 5.53
C SER A 259 -4.74 18.05 6.14
N THR A 260 -4.91 18.34 7.43
CA THR A 260 -4.13 19.39 8.10
C THR A 260 -2.65 19.04 8.14
N MET A 261 -2.29 17.82 8.59
CA MET A 261 -0.91 17.33 8.63
C MET A 261 -0.28 17.31 7.25
N LEU A 262 -1.01 16.80 6.25
CA LEU A 262 -0.53 16.83 4.86
C LEU A 262 -0.26 18.24 4.36
N GLY A 263 -1.14 19.19 4.68
CA GLY A 263 -0.96 20.60 4.33
C GLY A 263 0.31 21.17 4.96
N VAL A 264 0.58 20.86 6.24
CA VAL A 264 1.76 21.33 6.97
C VAL A 264 3.06 20.70 6.45
N LEU A 265 3.05 19.39 6.17
CA LEU A 265 4.22 18.68 5.63
C LEU A 265 4.59 19.17 4.23
N VAL A 266 3.60 19.30 3.33
CA VAL A 266 3.83 19.60 1.91
C VAL A 266 4.04 21.10 1.66
N LYS A 267 3.37 21.97 2.41
CA LYS A 267 3.45 23.43 2.20
C LYS A 267 4.38 24.14 3.17
N GLY A 268 4.88 23.47 4.21
CA GLY A 268 5.82 24.00 5.19
C GLY A 268 5.23 24.98 6.22
N ASN A 269 4.02 25.50 6.01
CA ASN A 269 3.37 26.44 6.92
C ASN A 269 2.62 25.70 8.04
N LEU A 270 2.74 26.19 9.27
CA LEU A 270 1.96 25.71 10.41
C LEU A 270 0.47 26.07 10.27
N ASP A 271 -0.37 25.21 10.84
CA ASP A 271 -1.80 25.43 10.93
C ASP A 271 -2.12 26.50 11.97
N ASP A 272 -3.24 27.20 11.78
CA ASP A 272 -3.71 28.24 12.71
C ASP A 272 -4.68 27.70 13.77
N GLY A 273 -4.81 26.38 13.86
CA GLY A 273 -5.79 25.69 14.72
C GLY A 273 -7.23 25.75 14.19
N ARG A 274 -7.47 26.47 13.09
CA ARG A 274 -8.78 26.55 12.41
C ARG A 274 -8.79 25.81 11.07
N GLY A 275 -7.69 25.14 10.72
CA GLY A 275 -7.58 24.34 9.51
C GLY A 275 -7.18 25.13 8.27
N ARG A 276 -6.47 26.26 8.41
CA ARG A 276 -5.87 26.98 7.27
C ARG A 276 -5.02 26.09 6.38
N ALA A 277 -4.29 25.12 6.96
CA ALA A 277 -3.42 24.23 6.19
C ALA A 277 -4.20 23.31 5.23
N ARG A 278 -5.38 22.81 5.63
CA ARG A 278 -6.18 21.85 4.83
C ARG A 278 -7.01 22.50 3.73
N ILE A 279 -7.34 23.79 3.81
CA ILE A 279 -8.17 24.48 2.79
C ILE A 279 -7.56 24.34 1.39
N ASN A 280 -6.23 24.38 1.29
CA ASN A 280 -5.53 24.26 0.01
C ASN A 280 -5.58 22.86 -0.61
N LEU A 281 -6.01 21.84 0.16
CA LEU A 281 -6.11 20.47 -0.30
C LEU A 281 -7.51 20.09 -0.76
N PHE A 282 -8.52 20.85 -0.34
CA PHE A 282 -9.91 20.59 -0.74
C PHE A 282 -10.10 20.86 -2.23
N ARG A 283 -10.72 19.89 -2.90
CA ARG A 283 -10.92 19.91 -4.36
C ARG A 283 -12.35 20.28 -4.72
N HIS A 284 -13.29 19.99 -3.84
CA HIS A 284 -14.70 20.19 -4.09
C HIS A 284 -15.31 21.25 -3.18
N LYS A 285 -16.30 21.97 -3.68
CA LYS A 285 -16.99 23.04 -2.95
C LYS A 285 -17.57 22.56 -1.63
N HIS A 286 -18.20 21.38 -1.60
CA HIS A 286 -18.76 20.80 -0.38
C HIS A 286 -17.69 20.38 0.64
N GLU A 287 -16.45 20.11 0.23
CA GLU A 287 -15.34 19.86 1.17
C GLU A 287 -14.95 21.14 1.90
N VAL A 288 -14.95 22.28 1.19
CA VAL A 288 -14.70 23.61 1.76
C VAL A 288 -15.83 24.01 2.72
N GLU A 289 -17.08 23.78 2.33
CA GLU A 289 -18.25 24.12 3.15
C GLU A 289 -18.37 23.23 4.40
N SER A 290 -18.14 21.90 4.26
CA SER A 290 -18.26 20.95 5.38
C SER A 290 -16.98 20.84 6.22
N GLY A 291 -15.85 21.30 5.71
CA GLY A 291 -14.53 21.10 6.32
C GLY A 291 -14.05 19.64 6.32
N ARG A 292 -14.65 18.77 5.49
CA ARG A 292 -14.41 17.32 5.47
C ARG A 292 -14.02 16.82 4.08
N THR A 293 -12.95 16.03 4.01
CA THR A 293 -12.50 15.35 2.78
C THR A 293 -13.47 14.26 2.36
N SER A 294 -13.82 14.24 1.08
CA SER A 294 -14.79 13.31 0.47
C SER A 294 -14.20 12.47 -0.67
N SER A 295 -13.06 12.92 -1.22
CA SER A 295 -12.38 12.32 -2.37
C SER A 295 -10.95 11.88 -2.00
N VAL A 296 -10.34 11.02 -2.84
CA VAL A 296 -8.92 10.70 -2.69
C VAL A 296 -8.09 11.87 -3.20
N GLY A 297 -7.45 12.59 -2.29
CA GLY A 297 -6.47 13.62 -2.59
C GLY A 297 -5.11 12.99 -2.90
N LEU A 298 -4.34 13.60 -3.80
CA LEU A 298 -2.94 13.26 -4.04
C LEU A 298 -2.13 14.52 -3.79
N GLU A 299 -1.06 14.39 -3.00
CA GLU A 299 -0.05 15.43 -2.77
C GLU A 299 1.35 14.82 -2.82
N ILE A 300 2.36 15.64 -3.08
CA ILE A 300 3.75 15.18 -3.15
C ILE A 300 4.66 16.01 -2.25
N MET A 301 5.67 15.36 -1.71
CA MET A 301 6.76 15.95 -0.96
C MET A 301 8.08 15.43 -1.52
N GLY A 302 8.97 16.33 -1.91
CA GLY A 302 10.25 16.00 -2.53
C GLY A 302 11.42 16.21 -1.60
N PHE A 303 12.41 15.32 -1.68
CA PHE A 303 13.72 15.45 -1.05
C PHE A 303 14.80 15.50 -2.11
N ASP A 304 15.74 16.43 -1.96
CA ASP A 304 16.91 16.51 -2.82
C ASP A 304 17.95 15.41 -2.49
N SER A 305 19.08 15.42 -3.21
CA SER A 305 20.20 14.50 -2.96
C SER A 305 20.82 14.67 -1.58
N HIS A 306 20.67 15.84 -0.96
CA HIS A 306 21.18 16.13 0.39
C HIS A 306 20.15 15.75 1.47
N GLY A 307 18.96 15.30 1.11
CA GLY A 307 17.89 14.96 2.07
C GLY A 307 17.11 16.15 2.59
N GLU A 308 17.26 17.34 2.00
CA GLU A 308 16.49 18.52 2.33
C GLU A 308 15.17 18.59 1.56
N ILE A 309 14.15 19.21 2.15
CA ILE A 309 12.82 19.30 1.55
C ILE A 309 12.81 20.33 0.43
N VAL A 310 12.47 19.88 -0.77
CA VAL A 310 12.34 20.72 -1.96
C VAL A 310 11.15 21.66 -1.81
N GLY A 311 11.43 22.96 -1.62
CA GLY A 311 10.42 24.03 -1.59
C GLY A 311 10.14 24.65 -0.22
N SER A 312 10.81 24.22 0.86
CA SER A 312 10.57 24.77 2.20
C SER A 312 11.22 26.14 2.46
N SER A 313 12.23 26.55 1.68
CA SER A 313 13.10 27.69 2.02
C SER A 313 12.78 29.03 1.34
N GLN A 314 11.96 29.06 0.28
CA GLN A 314 11.88 30.23 -0.62
C GLN A 314 10.54 30.97 -0.63
N GLY A 315 9.56 30.62 0.21
CA GLY A 315 8.27 31.31 0.31
C GLY A 315 7.37 31.28 -0.94
N ARG A 316 7.89 30.81 -2.08
CA ARG A 316 7.17 30.56 -3.33
C ARG A 316 6.64 29.13 -3.34
N LYS A 317 5.36 28.97 -3.67
CA LYS A 317 4.76 27.65 -3.92
C LYS A 317 5.34 27.07 -5.20
N LEU A 318 6.10 25.98 -5.09
CA LEU A 318 6.57 25.22 -6.23
C LEU A 318 5.44 24.38 -6.83
N SER A 319 5.44 24.27 -8.14
CA SER A 319 4.59 23.33 -8.87
C SER A 319 5.08 21.89 -8.66
N TRP A 320 4.21 20.91 -8.94
CA TRP A 320 4.62 19.50 -8.85
C TRP A 320 5.74 19.14 -9.82
N GLU A 321 5.77 19.81 -10.98
CA GLU A 321 6.83 19.65 -11.97
C GLU A 321 8.19 20.12 -11.46
N GLU A 322 8.23 21.29 -10.81
CA GLU A 322 9.46 21.81 -10.20
C GLU A 322 9.92 20.93 -9.03
N ILE A 323 8.99 20.41 -8.22
CA ILE A 323 9.33 19.49 -7.12
C ILE A 323 9.93 18.21 -7.70
N GLY A 324 9.25 17.55 -8.64
CA GLY A 324 9.73 16.29 -9.21
C GLY A 324 11.10 16.42 -9.90
N LYS A 325 11.37 17.51 -10.63
CA LYS A 325 12.66 17.73 -11.30
C LYS A 325 13.84 18.02 -10.36
N ARG A 326 13.57 18.51 -9.15
CA ARG A 326 14.62 18.88 -8.17
C ARG A 326 14.81 17.83 -7.09
N SER A 327 13.98 16.78 -7.08
CA SER A 327 13.98 15.76 -6.04
C SER A 327 14.72 14.53 -6.54
N ALA A 328 15.58 13.97 -5.69
CA ALA A 328 16.11 12.63 -5.86
C ALA A 328 15.08 11.57 -5.40
N LYS A 329 14.25 11.94 -4.41
CA LYS A 329 13.23 11.08 -3.82
C LYS A 329 11.92 11.84 -3.63
N VAL A 330 10.79 11.22 -3.99
CA VAL A 330 9.46 11.81 -3.78
C VAL A 330 8.55 10.88 -3.00
N ILE A 331 7.92 11.46 -1.98
CA ILE A 331 6.83 10.84 -1.24
C ILE A 331 5.51 11.33 -1.82
N SER A 332 4.68 10.39 -2.24
CA SER A 332 3.34 10.64 -2.75
C SER A 332 2.31 10.25 -1.70
N PHE A 333 1.60 11.24 -1.18
CA PHE A 333 0.54 11.05 -0.21
C PHE A 333 -0.81 10.86 -0.90
N SER A 334 -1.55 9.85 -0.47
CA SER A 334 -2.97 9.70 -0.77
C SER A 334 -3.79 10.14 0.45
N ASP A 335 -4.43 11.31 0.38
CA ASP A 335 -5.34 11.79 1.42
C ASP A 335 -6.67 11.04 1.31
N LEU A 336 -6.95 10.15 2.27
CA LEU A 336 -8.15 9.33 2.28
C LEU A 336 -9.21 9.90 3.22
N ALA A 337 -10.47 9.72 2.83
CA ALA A 337 -11.60 10.26 3.58
C ALA A 337 -11.72 9.57 4.95
N GLY A 338 -12.03 10.37 5.99
CA GLY A 338 -12.14 9.86 7.36
C GLY A 338 -13.54 9.46 7.81
N HIS A 339 -14.57 9.83 7.04
CA HIS A 339 -15.96 9.62 7.42
C HIS A 339 -16.48 8.30 6.85
N GLU A 340 -17.24 7.54 7.64
CA GLU A 340 -17.89 6.28 7.25
C GLU A 340 -18.65 6.33 5.91
N ARG A 341 -19.30 7.45 5.58
CA ARG A 341 -20.02 7.64 4.31
C ARG A 341 -19.11 7.50 3.09
N TYR A 342 -17.82 7.79 3.26
CA TYR A 342 -16.80 7.75 2.22
C TYR A 342 -15.84 6.56 2.38
N LEU A 343 -16.16 5.57 3.23
CA LEU A 343 -15.34 4.37 3.41
C LEU A 343 -15.07 3.65 2.08
N ARG A 344 -16.06 3.62 1.16
CA ARG A 344 -15.87 3.07 -0.19
C ARG A 344 -14.69 3.73 -0.92
N THR A 345 -14.57 5.05 -0.78
CA THR A 345 -13.50 5.85 -1.38
C THR A 345 -12.16 5.53 -0.72
N THR A 346 -12.13 5.35 0.60
CA THR A 346 -10.92 5.00 1.37
C THR A 346 -10.41 3.61 1.04
N VAL A 347 -11.30 2.61 1.01
CA VAL A 347 -10.99 1.24 0.58
C VAL A 347 -10.44 1.22 -0.84
N PHE A 348 -11.09 1.95 -1.75
CA PHE A 348 -10.61 2.09 -3.11
C PHE A 348 -9.21 2.72 -3.13
N GLY A 349 -8.96 3.79 -2.37
CA GLY A 349 -7.64 4.41 -2.27
C GLY A 349 -6.57 3.45 -1.77
N MET A 350 -6.86 2.68 -0.71
CA MET A 350 -5.93 1.67 -0.16
C MET A 350 -5.61 0.54 -1.15
N LEU A 351 -6.60 0.05 -1.90
CA LEU A 351 -6.42 -1.08 -2.82
C LEU A 351 -5.85 -0.65 -4.18
N SER A 352 -6.34 0.45 -4.74
CA SER A 352 -5.98 0.90 -6.09
C SER A 352 -4.62 1.58 -6.15
N SER A 353 -4.28 2.39 -5.13
CA SER A 353 -2.99 3.12 -5.13
C SER A 353 -1.80 2.23 -4.76
N SER A 354 -2.03 1.01 -4.26
CA SER A 354 -0.98 0.09 -3.77
C SER A 354 0.08 0.82 -2.93
N PRO A 355 -0.30 1.41 -1.79
CA PRO A 355 0.59 2.20 -0.97
C PRO A 355 1.70 1.33 -0.37
N ASN A 356 2.92 1.85 -0.33
CA ASN A 356 4.06 1.18 0.30
C ASN A 356 3.96 1.25 1.83
N TYR A 357 3.39 2.35 2.34
CA TYR A 357 3.20 2.57 3.77
C TYR A 357 1.83 3.17 4.06
N CYS A 358 1.36 2.97 5.29
CA CYS A 358 0.12 3.54 5.79
C CYS A 358 0.41 4.47 6.97
N LEU A 359 -0.03 5.71 6.86
CA LEU A 359 0.06 6.72 7.90
C LEU A 359 -1.28 6.82 8.63
N LEU A 360 -1.35 6.23 9.83
CA LEU A 360 -2.54 6.25 10.67
C LEU A 360 -2.54 7.48 11.58
N MET A 361 -3.42 8.41 11.26
CA MET A 361 -3.64 9.64 12.02
C MET A 361 -4.63 9.39 13.16
N VAL A 362 -4.20 9.73 14.38
CA VAL A 362 -4.99 9.61 15.60
C VAL A 362 -5.02 10.98 16.26
N ALA A 363 -6.18 11.42 16.76
CA ALA A 363 -6.25 12.63 17.57
C ALA A 363 -5.99 12.27 19.03
N ALA A 364 -5.15 13.04 19.72
CA ALA A 364 -4.82 12.83 21.13
C ALA A 364 -6.03 12.80 22.07
N ASN A 365 -7.12 13.50 21.72
CA ASN A 365 -8.31 13.62 22.54
C ASN A 365 -9.32 12.48 22.37
N ASN A 366 -9.35 11.82 21.20
CA ASN A 366 -10.38 10.83 20.85
C ASN A 366 -9.83 9.40 20.82
N GLY A 367 -8.51 9.23 20.72
CA GLY A 367 -7.88 7.93 20.57
C GLY A 367 -8.32 7.15 19.32
N LEU A 368 -8.21 5.83 19.39
CA LEU A 368 -8.40 4.93 18.24
C LEU A 368 -9.85 4.41 18.21
N ILE A 369 -10.74 5.23 17.64
CA ILE A 369 -12.19 4.96 17.60
C ILE A 369 -12.76 4.93 16.17
N GLY A 370 -13.87 4.22 16.01
CA GLY A 370 -14.66 4.16 14.78
C GLY A 370 -13.81 3.79 13.55
N MET A 371 -13.80 4.68 12.56
CA MET A 371 -13.09 4.48 11.29
C MET A 371 -11.58 4.26 11.44
N SER A 372 -10.94 4.77 12.50
CA SER A 372 -9.50 4.50 12.70
C SER A 372 -9.20 3.02 12.91
N LYS A 373 -10.07 2.29 13.62
CA LYS A 373 -9.96 0.82 13.78
C LYS A 373 -10.13 0.11 12.46
N GLU A 374 -11.16 0.48 11.69
CA GLU A 374 -11.42 -0.14 10.39
C GLU A 374 -10.28 0.12 9.39
N HIS A 375 -9.75 1.34 9.34
CA HIS A 375 -8.61 1.66 8.48
C HIS A 375 -7.34 0.90 8.90
N LEU A 376 -7.07 0.79 10.21
CA LEU A 376 -5.98 -0.05 10.72
C LEU A 376 -6.19 -1.51 10.31
N GLY A 377 -7.40 -2.03 10.45
CA GLY A 377 -7.74 -3.39 10.05
C GLY A 377 -7.51 -3.64 8.55
N ILE A 378 -7.91 -2.71 7.69
CA ILE A 378 -7.66 -2.78 6.24
C ILE A 378 -6.15 -2.70 5.95
N ALA A 379 -5.40 -1.85 6.63
CA ALA A 379 -3.94 -1.77 6.43
C ALA A 379 -3.23 -3.08 6.82
N LEU A 380 -3.62 -3.67 7.95
CA LEU A 380 -3.11 -4.97 8.40
C LEU A 380 -3.50 -6.10 7.42
N ALA A 381 -4.75 -6.11 6.97
CA ALA A 381 -5.26 -7.04 5.96
C ALA A 381 -4.48 -6.99 4.64
N LEU A 382 -4.11 -5.78 4.22
CA LEU A 382 -3.32 -5.53 3.03
C LEU A 382 -1.82 -5.60 3.32
N ASN A 383 -1.42 -6.12 4.48
CA ASN A 383 -0.03 -6.20 4.92
C ASN A 383 0.79 -4.94 4.59
N VAL A 384 0.19 -3.77 4.79
CA VAL A 384 0.86 -2.48 4.57
C VAL A 384 1.45 -2.05 5.91
N PRO A 385 2.77 -1.80 6.01
CA PRO A 385 3.38 -1.32 7.24
C PRO A 385 2.74 0.00 7.71
N VAL A 386 2.38 0.04 8.99
CA VAL A 386 1.65 1.17 9.58
C VAL A 386 2.61 1.97 10.46
N MET A 387 2.58 3.28 10.29
CA MET A 387 3.13 4.24 11.24
C MET A 387 2.01 5.11 11.79
N VAL A 388 2.09 5.48 13.06
CA VAL A 388 1.05 6.22 13.77
C VAL A 388 1.52 7.63 14.05
N ILE A 389 0.66 8.61 13.79
CA ILE A 389 0.87 9.99 14.25
C ILE A 389 -0.29 10.41 15.13
N ILE A 390 0.02 10.71 16.39
CA ILE A 390 -0.88 11.30 17.37
C ILE A 390 -0.80 12.82 17.21
N THR A 391 -1.89 13.45 16.80
CA THR A 391 -1.99 14.90 16.56
C THR A 391 -2.71 15.61 17.71
N LYS A 392 -2.65 16.95 17.69
CA LYS A 392 -3.35 17.85 18.63
C LYS A 392 -2.88 17.70 20.08
N ILE A 393 -1.61 17.37 20.27
CA ILE A 393 -1.00 17.29 21.60
C ILE A 393 -0.97 18.65 22.32
N ASP A 394 -1.07 19.75 21.57
CA ASP A 394 -1.11 21.12 22.08
C ASP A 394 -2.41 21.47 22.83
N ILE A 395 -3.53 20.79 22.51
CA ILE A 395 -4.84 21.06 23.12
C ILE A 395 -5.21 19.98 24.15
N CYS A 396 -4.63 18.79 24.03
CA CYS A 396 -5.03 17.64 24.83
C CYS A 396 -4.41 17.68 26.25
N PRO A 397 -5.22 17.55 27.32
CA PRO A 397 -4.70 17.35 28.66
C PRO A 397 -3.79 16.10 28.74
N PRO A 398 -2.69 16.13 29.51
CA PRO A 398 -1.70 15.05 29.54
C PRO A 398 -2.27 13.71 30.02
N GLN A 399 -3.29 13.73 30.88
CA GLN A 399 -3.97 12.52 31.36
C GLN A 399 -4.67 11.77 30.23
N ILE A 400 -5.45 12.48 29.39
CA ILE A 400 -6.17 11.90 28.25
C ILE A 400 -5.21 11.41 27.18
N LEU A 401 -4.10 12.13 26.96
CA LEU A 401 -3.05 11.70 26.05
C LEU A 401 -2.43 10.37 26.50
N GLN A 402 -2.15 10.20 27.80
CA GLN A 402 -1.64 8.95 28.35
C GLN A 402 -2.62 7.79 28.21
N GLU A 403 -3.92 8.03 28.43
CA GLU A 403 -4.97 7.03 28.19
C GLU A 403 -5.01 6.60 26.72
N THR A 404 -4.97 7.57 25.80
CA THR A 404 -4.93 7.31 24.35
C THR A 404 -3.70 6.50 23.96
N VAL A 405 -2.53 6.84 24.50
CA VAL A 405 -1.28 6.12 24.27
C VAL A 405 -1.36 4.68 24.79
N SER A 406 -1.94 4.48 25.97
CA SER A 406 -2.16 3.15 26.56
C SER A 406 -3.11 2.31 25.72
N GLN A 407 -4.25 2.88 25.32
CA GLN A 407 -5.24 2.24 24.45
C GLN A 407 -4.60 1.83 23.11
N LEU A 408 -3.88 2.74 22.46
CA LEU A 408 -3.21 2.49 21.19
C LEU A 408 -2.16 1.38 21.33
N THR A 409 -1.37 1.40 22.39
CA THR A 409 -0.37 0.36 22.68
C THR A 409 -1.02 -1.00 22.87
N LYS A 410 -2.15 -1.07 23.60
CA LYS A 410 -2.91 -2.32 23.81
C LYS A 410 -3.41 -2.86 22.47
N ILE A 411 -4.00 -2.02 21.62
CA ILE A 411 -4.55 -2.45 20.32
C ILE A 411 -3.43 -2.92 19.39
N LEU A 412 -2.32 -2.18 19.31
CA LEU A 412 -1.18 -2.55 18.46
C LEU A 412 -0.50 -3.85 18.91
N LYS A 413 -0.40 -4.10 20.22
CA LYS A 413 0.15 -5.34 20.78
C LYS A 413 -0.84 -6.51 20.80
N SER A 414 -2.12 -6.26 20.53
CA SER A 414 -3.14 -7.29 20.52
C SER A 414 -2.74 -8.43 19.56
N PRO A 415 -3.22 -9.67 19.78
CA PRO A 415 -2.97 -10.80 18.89
C PRO A 415 -3.32 -10.54 17.42
N GLY A 416 -4.11 -9.50 17.17
CA GLY A 416 -4.55 -9.06 15.86
C GLY A 416 -3.76 -8.01 15.14
N ALA A 417 -2.93 -7.22 15.82
CA ALA A 417 -2.02 -6.32 15.12
C ALA A 417 -0.58 -6.84 15.19
N ARG A 418 -0.23 -7.54 16.28
CA ARG A 418 1.10 -8.11 16.57
C ARG A 418 2.23 -7.11 16.28
N LYS A 419 1.97 -5.83 16.50
CA LYS A 419 2.94 -4.76 16.27
C LYS A 419 3.69 -4.44 17.54
N ILE A 420 4.95 -4.03 17.37
CA ILE A 420 5.82 -3.53 18.41
C ILE A 420 5.78 -2.00 18.31
N PRO A 421 5.01 -1.32 19.19
CA PRO A 421 4.95 0.13 19.19
C PRO A 421 6.28 0.73 19.67
N ILE A 422 6.89 1.59 18.85
CA ILE A 422 8.10 2.35 19.20
C ILE A 422 7.73 3.83 19.23
N PHE A 423 7.82 4.46 20.39
CA PHE A 423 7.54 5.88 20.56
C PHE A 423 8.80 6.67 20.22
N VAL A 424 8.73 7.45 19.14
CA VAL A 424 9.86 8.23 18.65
C VAL A 424 9.83 9.61 19.31
N LYS A 425 10.87 9.91 20.10
CA LYS A 425 10.99 11.14 20.91
C LYS A 425 12.14 12.03 20.48
N ASP A 426 13.14 11.46 19.83
CA ASP A 426 14.33 12.19 19.39
C ASP A 426 14.81 11.74 18.00
N MET A 427 15.86 12.41 17.51
CA MET A 427 16.44 12.16 16.19
C MET A 427 17.13 10.80 16.10
N GLU A 428 17.76 10.33 17.18
CA GLU A 428 18.42 9.02 17.19
C GLU A 428 17.39 7.90 17.03
N GLU A 429 16.34 7.91 17.86
CA GLU A 429 15.23 6.97 17.77
C GLU A 429 14.57 7.05 16.39
N THR A 430 14.45 8.24 15.81
CA THR A 430 13.89 8.44 14.47
C THR A 430 14.70 7.69 13.40
N ILE A 431 16.03 7.88 13.38
CA ILE A 431 16.92 7.32 12.37
C ILE A 431 17.02 5.79 12.53
N ASN A 432 17.19 5.32 13.77
CA ASN A 432 17.26 3.88 14.08
C ASN A 432 15.94 3.18 13.71
N THR A 433 14.81 3.78 14.09
CA THR A 433 13.49 3.22 13.76
C THR A 433 13.24 3.22 12.26
N ALA A 434 13.59 4.29 11.54
CA ALA A 434 13.39 4.36 10.09
C ALA A 434 14.18 3.28 9.34
N THR A 435 15.42 3.03 9.77
CA THR A 435 16.29 1.99 9.20
C THR A 435 15.73 0.59 9.47
N GLN A 436 15.20 0.35 10.68
CA GLN A 436 14.61 -0.94 11.07
C GLN A 436 13.18 -1.14 10.57
N PHE A 437 12.52 -0.11 10.04
CA PHE A 437 11.13 -0.15 9.55
C PHE A 437 10.97 -0.95 8.23
N VAL A 438 12.02 -1.68 7.83
CA VAL A 438 11.96 -2.84 6.94
C VAL A 438 11.28 -4.05 7.62
N SER A 439 11.31 -4.14 8.95
CA SER A 439 10.53 -5.13 9.69
C SER A 439 9.06 -4.75 9.74
N GLN A 440 8.18 -5.67 9.33
CA GLN A 440 6.73 -5.44 9.32
C GLN A 440 6.11 -5.39 10.72
N ARG A 441 6.83 -5.84 11.76
CA ARG A 441 6.33 -5.87 13.13
C ARG A 441 6.46 -4.53 13.84
N ILE A 442 7.43 -3.69 13.46
CA ILE A 442 7.64 -2.41 14.11
C ILE A 442 6.53 -1.43 13.71
N CYS A 443 6.01 -0.66 14.66
CA CYS A 443 5.05 0.41 14.43
C CYS A 443 5.57 1.70 15.10
N PRO A 444 6.18 2.62 14.34
CA PRO A 444 6.62 3.91 14.84
C PRO A 444 5.42 4.76 15.25
N ILE A 445 5.55 5.47 16.38
CA ILE A 445 4.52 6.37 16.90
C ILE A 445 5.15 7.74 17.15
N PHE A 446 4.63 8.75 16.48
CA PHE A 446 5.02 10.15 16.67
C PHE A 446 3.90 10.91 17.39
N GLN A 447 4.28 11.82 18.27
CA GLN A 447 3.36 12.76 18.91
C GLN A 447 3.65 14.15 18.36
N VAL A 448 2.71 14.77 17.65
CA VAL A 448 2.94 16.01 16.92
C VAL A 448 1.86 17.06 17.14
N SER A 449 2.24 18.32 16.97
CA SER A 449 1.30 19.42 16.82
C SER A 449 1.51 20.15 15.49
N ASN A 450 0.43 20.26 14.72
CA ASN A 450 0.40 21.04 13.49
C ASN A 450 0.38 22.56 13.73
N VAL A 451 0.07 22.98 14.96
CA VAL A 451 -0.07 24.40 15.34
C VAL A 451 1.24 24.92 15.92
N THR A 452 1.83 24.20 16.88
CA THR A 452 3.10 24.62 17.51
C THR A 452 4.33 24.18 16.72
N GLY A 453 4.19 23.17 15.87
CA GLY A 453 5.29 22.57 15.11
C GLY A 453 6.08 21.50 15.87
N GLU A 454 5.65 21.16 17.09
CA GLU A 454 6.28 20.16 17.94
C GLU A 454 6.41 18.81 17.21
N ASN A 455 7.63 18.26 17.22
CA ASN A 455 8.04 16.97 16.62
C ASN A 455 7.75 16.80 15.11
N LEU A 456 7.39 17.86 14.38
CA LEU A 456 7.21 17.77 12.92
C LEU A 456 8.52 17.41 12.20
N GLU A 457 9.65 17.85 12.73
CA GLU A 457 10.96 17.57 12.15
C GLU A 457 11.34 16.09 12.24
N LEU A 458 10.93 15.41 13.32
CA LEU A 458 11.12 13.97 13.46
C LEU A 458 10.36 13.22 12.37
N VAL A 459 9.11 13.63 12.09
CA VAL A 459 8.31 13.03 11.00
C VAL A 459 8.95 13.29 9.64
N ARG A 460 9.42 14.52 9.37
CA ARG A 460 10.09 14.87 8.11
C ARG A 460 11.36 14.06 7.88
N THR A 461 12.19 13.93 8.92
CA THR A 461 13.42 13.14 8.89
C THR A 461 13.09 11.66 8.70
N PHE A 462 12.10 11.13 9.42
CA PHE A 462 11.65 9.75 9.27
C PHE A 462 11.25 9.46 7.82
N LEU A 463 10.41 10.33 7.25
CA LEU A 463 9.94 10.25 5.87
C LEU A 463 11.11 10.31 4.87
N ASN A 464 12.10 11.17 5.09
CA ASN A 464 13.30 11.24 4.25
C ASN A 464 14.07 9.92 4.21
N ILE A 465 14.16 9.22 5.34
CA ILE A 465 14.96 8.01 5.52
C ILE A 465 14.19 6.73 5.11
N LEU A 466 12.86 6.79 5.03
CA LEU A 466 12.02 5.62 4.73
C LEU A 466 12.54 4.83 3.53
N PRO A 467 12.83 3.53 3.66
CA PRO A 467 13.36 2.76 2.54
C PRO A 467 12.34 2.61 1.42
N HIS A 468 12.81 2.45 0.18
CA HIS A 468 11.92 2.02 -0.90
C HIS A 468 11.40 0.61 -0.61
N ARG A 469 10.14 0.33 -0.97
CA ARG A 469 9.52 -0.98 -0.79
C ARG A 469 8.78 -1.44 -2.02
N GLY A 470 9.00 -2.71 -2.36
CA GLY A 470 8.26 -3.44 -3.38
C GLY A 470 9.22 -4.16 -4.30
N GLN A 471 9.07 -5.48 -4.40
CA GLN A 471 9.81 -6.26 -5.40
C GLN A 471 9.06 -6.14 -6.73
N TYR A 472 9.44 -5.14 -7.52
CA TYR A 472 8.83 -4.92 -8.82
C TYR A 472 9.67 -5.59 -9.89
N ASN A 473 9.07 -6.52 -10.62
CA ASN A 473 9.76 -7.21 -11.71
C ASN A 473 9.59 -6.40 -13.01
N THR A 474 10.67 -5.75 -13.44
CA THR A 474 10.76 -4.99 -14.70
C THR A 474 10.83 -5.91 -15.93
N GLU A 475 11.31 -7.14 -15.77
CA GLU A 475 11.42 -8.14 -16.85
C GLU A 475 10.10 -8.88 -17.11
N ALA A 476 9.17 -8.86 -16.15
CA ALA A 476 7.86 -9.48 -16.30
C ALA A 476 7.00 -8.75 -17.35
N PRO A 477 5.98 -9.41 -17.94
CA PRO A 477 5.06 -8.76 -18.86
C PRO A 477 4.40 -7.51 -18.26
N PHE A 478 4.26 -6.47 -19.08
CA PHE A 478 3.71 -5.19 -18.61
C PHE A 478 2.24 -5.30 -18.21
N GLU A 479 1.94 -4.97 -16.96
CA GLU A 479 0.59 -4.91 -16.39
C GLU A 479 0.41 -3.58 -15.66
N PHE A 480 -0.60 -2.80 -16.06
CA PHE A 480 -0.91 -1.51 -15.45
C PHE A 480 -2.37 -1.45 -15.03
N LEU A 481 -2.61 -1.13 -13.76
CA LEU A 481 -3.95 -1.10 -13.18
C LEU A 481 -4.56 0.30 -13.29
N ILE A 482 -5.71 0.43 -13.96
CA ILE A 482 -6.38 1.73 -14.14
C ILE A 482 -7.20 2.08 -12.90
N ASN A 483 -6.78 3.16 -12.25
CA ASN A 483 -7.40 3.70 -11.04
C ASN A 483 -8.29 4.91 -11.34
N ASP A 484 -7.94 5.72 -12.34
CA ASP A 484 -8.74 6.86 -12.72
C ASP A 484 -8.71 7.16 -14.23
N THR A 485 -9.71 7.90 -14.67
CA THR A 485 -9.91 8.23 -16.09
C THR A 485 -10.28 9.70 -16.24
N PHE A 486 -9.51 10.40 -17.07
CA PHE A 486 -9.67 11.82 -17.34
C PHE A 486 -9.95 12.05 -18.82
N SER A 487 -10.65 13.14 -19.11
CA SER A 487 -10.78 13.67 -20.47
C SER A 487 -10.14 15.05 -20.46
N VAL A 488 -8.93 15.13 -21.02
CA VAL A 488 -8.12 16.35 -21.01
C VAL A 488 -8.29 17.06 -22.35
N PRO A 489 -8.64 18.36 -22.36
CA PRO A 489 -8.77 19.12 -23.60
C PRO A 489 -7.51 19.01 -24.47
N HIS A 490 -7.67 18.82 -25.78
CA HIS A 490 -6.60 18.67 -26.78
C HIS A 490 -5.72 17.42 -26.67
N VAL A 491 -5.65 16.77 -25.50
CA VAL A 491 -4.92 15.52 -25.28
C VAL A 491 -5.79 14.31 -25.61
N GLY A 492 -7.05 14.31 -25.12
CA GLY A 492 -8.00 13.21 -25.28
C GLY A 492 -8.22 12.43 -23.98
N THR A 493 -8.42 11.12 -24.11
CA THR A 493 -8.64 10.22 -22.97
C THR A 493 -7.32 9.89 -22.30
N VAL A 494 -7.23 10.14 -21.00
CA VAL A 494 -6.04 9.84 -20.18
C VAL A 494 -6.45 8.87 -19.08
N VAL A 495 -5.69 7.79 -18.90
CA VAL A 495 -5.86 6.84 -17.80
C VAL A 495 -4.75 7.03 -16.79
N SER A 496 -5.05 6.90 -15.50
CA SER A 496 -4.05 6.97 -14.43
C SER A 496 -4.13 5.74 -13.54
N GLY A 497 -2.98 5.33 -13.02
CA GLY A 497 -2.83 4.02 -12.43
C GLY A 497 -1.42 3.75 -11.90
N VAL A 498 -1.20 2.48 -11.54
CA VAL A 498 0.09 1.97 -11.07
C VAL A 498 0.53 0.81 -11.96
N ALA A 499 1.79 0.83 -12.38
CA ALA A 499 2.41 -0.29 -13.07
C ALA A 499 2.72 -1.39 -12.05
N LYS A 500 2.13 -2.58 -12.22
CA LYS A 500 2.34 -3.74 -11.34
C LYS A 500 3.61 -4.50 -11.73
N SER A 501 3.87 -4.62 -13.02
CA SER A 501 5.02 -5.33 -13.60
C SER A 501 5.40 -4.76 -14.96
N GLY A 502 6.62 -5.07 -15.40
CA GLY A 502 7.14 -4.71 -16.72
C GLY A 502 7.49 -3.24 -16.91
N VAL A 503 7.87 -2.91 -18.14
CA VAL A 503 8.18 -1.56 -18.60
C VAL A 503 7.37 -1.24 -19.85
N ILE A 504 6.92 0.01 -19.99
CA ILE A 504 6.24 0.50 -21.18
C ILE A 504 6.80 1.85 -21.61
N HIS A 505 6.84 2.09 -22.92
CA HIS A 505 7.31 3.35 -23.50
C HIS A 505 6.17 4.11 -24.19
N ALA A 506 6.32 5.43 -24.26
CA ALA A 506 5.47 6.26 -25.10
C ALA A 506 5.62 5.83 -26.58
N GLY A 507 4.49 5.65 -27.27
CA GLY A 507 4.43 5.13 -28.62
C GLY A 507 4.08 3.64 -28.71
N ASP A 508 4.22 2.88 -27.63
CA ASP A 508 3.96 1.44 -27.64
C ASP A 508 2.49 1.12 -27.91
N SER A 509 2.27 0.00 -28.61
CA SER A 509 0.95 -0.59 -28.83
C SER A 509 0.52 -1.42 -27.62
N VAL A 510 -0.65 -1.14 -27.09
CA VAL A 510 -1.19 -1.73 -25.87
C VAL A 510 -2.63 -2.20 -26.05
N LEU A 511 -3.06 -3.11 -25.17
CA LEU A 511 -4.43 -3.57 -25.03
C LEU A 511 -5.03 -2.93 -23.78
N VAL A 512 -6.22 -2.36 -23.91
CA VAL A 512 -6.97 -1.76 -22.79
C VAL A 512 -8.30 -2.49 -22.63
N GLY A 513 -8.57 -2.97 -21.42
CA GLY A 513 -9.77 -3.74 -21.11
C GLY A 513 -9.70 -4.40 -19.73
N PRO A 514 -10.63 -5.26 -19.34
CA PRO A 514 -11.79 -5.67 -20.12
C PRO A 514 -12.93 -4.65 -20.10
N ASP A 515 -13.59 -4.51 -21.25
CA ASP A 515 -14.90 -3.84 -21.34
C ASP A 515 -16.02 -4.65 -20.66
N SER A 516 -17.26 -4.17 -20.73
CA SER A 516 -18.40 -4.85 -20.11
C SER A 516 -18.66 -6.25 -20.69
N LEU A 517 -18.17 -6.54 -21.90
CA LEU A 517 -18.30 -7.83 -22.58
C LEU A 517 -17.06 -8.72 -22.41
N GLY A 518 -16.00 -8.24 -21.75
CA GLY A 518 -14.76 -8.97 -21.58
C GLY A 518 -13.74 -8.78 -22.70
N GLN A 519 -13.95 -7.83 -23.61
CA GLN A 519 -13.07 -7.60 -24.75
C GLN A 519 -11.98 -6.56 -24.44
N PHE A 520 -10.88 -6.65 -25.18
CA PHE A 520 -9.77 -5.71 -25.12
C PHE A 520 -9.67 -4.90 -26.41
N THR A 521 -9.51 -3.58 -26.26
CA THR A 521 -9.31 -2.68 -27.40
C THR A 521 -7.82 -2.42 -27.59
N THR A 522 -7.33 -2.60 -28.81
CA THR A 522 -5.95 -2.22 -29.16
C THR A 522 -5.85 -0.71 -29.35
N THR A 523 -4.88 -0.09 -28.69
CA THR A 523 -4.56 1.34 -28.83
C THR A 523 -3.04 1.54 -28.73
N THR A 524 -2.60 2.79 -28.80
CA THR A 524 -1.20 3.19 -28.62
C THR A 524 -1.12 4.26 -27.55
N ILE A 525 -0.07 4.22 -26.73
CA ILE A 525 0.22 5.29 -25.77
C ILE A 525 0.77 6.49 -26.52
N LYS A 526 0.07 7.63 -26.46
CA LYS A 526 0.50 8.89 -27.09
C LYS A 526 1.60 9.57 -26.29
N SER A 527 1.42 9.63 -24.98
CA SER A 527 2.38 10.22 -24.04
C SER A 527 2.17 9.61 -22.65
N ILE A 528 3.24 9.62 -21.87
CA ILE A 528 3.26 9.19 -20.48
C ILE A 528 3.61 10.41 -19.62
N GLU A 529 2.88 10.59 -18.52
CA GLU A 529 3.18 11.60 -17.52
C GLU A 529 3.30 10.98 -16.13
N ARG A 530 4.38 11.30 -15.42
CA ARG A 530 4.57 10.99 -14.00
C ARG A 530 4.54 12.28 -13.20
N LYS A 531 3.60 12.38 -12.26
CA LYS A 531 3.40 13.58 -11.41
C LYS A 531 3.32 14.90 -12.20
N ARG A 532 2.65 14.87 -13.36
CA ARG A 532 2.49 15.99 -14.32
C ARG A 532 3.77 16.35 -15.10
N ILE A 533 4.80 15.52 -15.03
CA ILE A 533 6.01 15.65 -15.83
C ILE A 533 5.95 14.61 -16.93
N GLN A 534 6.13 15.03 -18.18
CA GLN A 534 6.18 14.11 -19.31
C GLN A 534 7.46 13.26 -19.25
N VAL A 535 7.30 11.96 -19.44
CA VAL A 535 8.38 10.97 -19.44
C VAL A 535 8.24 10.05 -20.66
N ASN A 536 9.33 9.39 -21.03
CA ASN A 536 9.39 8.45 -22.15
C ASN A 536 8.99 7.04 -21.74
N ALA A 537 9.27 6.64 -20.50
CA ALA A 537 9.00 5.31 -19.97
C ALA A 537 8.28 5.32 -18.62
N CYS A 538 7.60 4.22 -18.30
CA CYS A 538 7.03 3.94 -16.99
C CYS A 538 7.42 2.52 -16.56
N PHE A 539 8.00 2.41 -15.37
CA PHE A 539 8.53 1.16 -14.84
C PHE A 539 7.58 0.55 -13.81
N ALA A 540 7.71 -0.76 -13.60
CA ALA A 540 7.01 -1.48 -12.56
C ALA A 540 7.18 -0.80 -11.19
N GLY A 541 6.09 -0.69 -10.45
CA GLY A 541 6.03 0.01 -9.17
C GLY A 541 5.80 1.50 -9.25
N GLN A 542 5.83 2.12 -10.43
CA GLN A 542 5.62 3.56 -10.56
C GLN A 542 4.14 3.92 -10.78
N SER A 543 3.74 5.10 -10.30
CA SER A 543 2.46 5.69 -10.67
C SER A 543 2.60 6.58 -11.91
N GLY A 544 1.64 6.49 -12.82
CA GLY A 544 1.69 7.22 -14.09
C GLY A 544 0.32 7.52 -14.68
N SER A 545 0.31 8.39 -15.68
CA SER A 545 -0.85 8.76 -16.48
C SER A 545 -0.53 8.57 -17.96
N PHE A 546 -1.35 7.80 -18.67
CA PHE A 546 -1.16 7.49 -20.10
C PHE A 546 -2.25 8.15 -20.94
N ALA A 547 -1.84 8.97 -21.91
CA ALA A 547 -2.75 9.48 -22.91
C ALA A 547 -2.97 8.41 -24.00
N LEU A 548 -4.21 7.97 -24.20
CA LEU A 548 -4.53 6.90 -25.15
C LEU A 548 -4.97 7.48 -26.50
N LYS A 549 -4.50 6.88 -27.59
CA LYS A 549 -4.84 7.31 -28.96
C LYS A 549 -6.16 6.70 -29.43
N ARG A 550 -7.06 7.53 -29.97
CA ARG A 550 -8.33 7.09 -30.59
C ARG A 550 -9.28 6.29 -29.67
N VAL A 551 -9.13 6.42 -28.36
CA VAL A 551 -10.05 5.82 -27.38
C VAL A 551 -10.93 6.90 -26.78
N ARG A 552 -12.23 6.64 -26.66
CA ARG A 552 -13.16 7.60 -26.04
C ARG A 552 -13.20 7.39 -24.53
N ARG A 553 -13.40 8.45 -23.76
CA ARG A 553 -13.50 8.36 -22.29
C ARG A 553 -14.55 7.34 -21.82
N LYS A 554 -15.67 7.22 -22.53
CA LYS A 554 -16.77 6.29 -22.20
C LYS A 554 -16.40 4.81 -22.34
N GLU A 555 -15.37 4.50 -23.13
CA GLU A 555 -14.90 3.13 -23.39
C GLU A 555 -13.94 2.64 -22.30
N VAL A 556 -13.49 3.53 -21.41
CA VAL A 556 -12.53 3.21 -20.36
C VAL A 556 -13.13 3.49 -18.98
N ARG A 557 -12.85 2.60 -18.03
CA ARG A 557 -13.32 2.71 -16.64
C ARG A 557 -12.23 2.28 -15.66
N LYS A 558 -12.48 2.59 -14.39
CA LYS A 558 -11.71 2.07 -13.25
C LYS A 558 -11.84 0.55 -13.16
N GLY A 559 -10.75 -0.11 -12.79
CA GLY A 559 -10.67 -1.57 -12.70
C GLY A 559 -10.28 -2.26 -14.01
N MET A 560 -10.24 -1.55 -15.14
CA MET A 560 -9.58 -2.05 -16.35
C MET A 560 -8.06 -2.07 -16.15
N VAL A 561 -7.39 -2.83 -17.00
CA VAL A 561 -5.94 -2.95 -17.08
C VAL A 561 -5.44 -2.49 -18.46
N VAL A 562 -4.20 -2.01 -18.49
CA VAL A 562 -3.44 -1.80 -19.71
C VAL A 562 -2.36 -2.87 -19.76
N LEU A 563 -2.33 -3.63 -20.85
CA LEU A 563 -1.38 -4.71 -21.08
C LEU A 563 -0.58 -4.43 -22.34
N LYS A 564 0.66 -4.91 -22.42
CA LYS A 564 1.38 -4.91 -23.70
C LYS A 564 0.59 -5.72 -24.74
N LYS A 565 0.65 -5.31 -26.01
CA LYS A 565 -0.04 -6.06 -27.07
C LYS A 565 0.52 -7.49 -27.15
N LEU A 566 -0.34 -8.48 -26.89
CA LEU A 566 -0.06 -9.90 -27.01
C LEU A 566 -0.70 -10.44 -28.30
N GLU A 567 -0.19 -11.57 -28.80
CA GLU A 567 -0.79 -12.27 -29.94
C GLU A 567 -2.13 -12.90 -29.59
N GLN A 568 -2.25 -13.42 -28.36
CA GLN A 568 -3.49 -13.98 -27.84
C GLN A 568 -4.21 -12.96 -26.95
N PRO A 569 -5.55 -12.85 -27.03
CA PRO A 569 -6.31 -11.98 -26.15
C PRO A 569 -6.17 -12.46 -24.69
N PRO A 570 -5.96 -11.53 -23.74
CA PRO A 570 -5.91 -11.87 -22.32
C PRO A 570 -7.20 -12.55 -21.87
N LYS A 571 -7.09 -13.57 -21.02
CA LYS A 571 -8.24 -14.28 -20.46
C LYS A 571 -8.91 -13.43 -19.38
N VAL A 572 -10.24 -13.43 -19.38
CA VAL A 572 -11.07 -12.71 -18.42
C VAL A 572 -12.02 -13.69 -17.75
N TYR A 573 -12.36 -13.42 -16.49
CA TYR A 573 -13.11 -14.37 -15.69
C TYR A 573 -14.31 -13.69 -15.06
N ARG A 574 -15.48 -14.32 -15.18
CA ARG A 574 -16.65 -13.99 -14.35
C ARG A 574 -16.61 -14.73 -13.02
N GLU A 575 -15.99 -15.89 -13.00
CA GLU A 575 -15.97 -16.80 -11.87
C GLU A 575 -14.55 -17.05 -11.42
N PHE A 576 -14.35 -17.18 -10.11
CA PHE A 576 -13.07 -17.49 -9.52
C PHE A 576 -13.29 -18.10 -8.13
N VAL A 577 -12.30 -18.85 -7.65
CA VAL A 577 -12.31 -19.40 -6.30
C VAL A 577 -11.34 -18.61 -5.44
N ALA A 578 -11.81 -18.15 -4.29
CA ALA A 578 -10.98 -17.48 -3.31
C ALA A 578 -11.11 -18.18 -1.96
N GLU A 579 -9.99 -18.25 -1.25
CA GLU A 579 -10.01 -18.57 0.17
C GLU A 579 -10.30 -17.31 0.94
N VAL A 580 -11.36 -17.31 1.74
CA VAL A 580 -11.82 -16.16 2.49
C VAL A 580 -11.82 -16.42 3.99
N LEU A 581 -11.48 -15.38 4.74
CA LEU A 581 -11.68 -15.29 6.18
C LEU A 581 -12.82 -14.30 6.45
N ILE A 582 -13.82 -14.74 7.22
CA ILE A 582 -14.94 -13.89 7.63
C ILE A 582 -14.61 -13.20 8.95
N LEU A 583 -14.72 -11.88 8.96
CA LEU A 583 -14.27 -11.03 10.06
C LEU A 583 -15.38 -10.66 11.03
N SER A 584 -16.50 -10.19 10.49
CA SER A 584 -17.61 -9.68 11.29
C SER A 584 -18.87 -9.71 10.43
N HIS A 585 -19.69 -10.75 10.62
CA HIS A 585 -20.98 -10.85 9.96
C HIS A 585 -22.01 -11.45 10.91
N ALA A 586 -23.12 -10.73 11.14
CA ALA A 586 -24.13 -11.10 12.14
C ALA A 586 -24.90 -12.37 11.77
N THR A 587 -25.06 -12.65 10.48
CA THR A 587 -25.82 -13.80 9.96
C THR A 587 -24.89 -14.85 9.35
N THR A 588 -25.45 -15.95 8.88
CA THR A 588 -24.67 -17.01 8.23
C THR A 588 -24.59 -16.76 6.72
N ILE A 589 -23.39 -16.88 6.14
CA ILE A 589 -23.19 -16.77 4.68
C ILE A 589 -23.48 -18.13 4.04
N LYS A 590 -24.33 -18.12 3.01
CA LYS A 590 -24.76 -19.29 2.24
C LYS A 590 -24.59 -19.03 0.74
N PRO A 591 -24.65 -20.06 -0.12
CA PRO A 591 -24.74 -19.85 -1.55
C PRO A 591 -25.87 -18.88 -1.90
N ARG A 592 -25.66 -18.12 -2.97
CA ARG A 592 -26.46 -16.96 -3.45
C ARG A 592 -26.34 -15.68 -2.63
N TYR A 593 -25.60 -15.68 -1.52
CA TYR A 593 -25.28 -14.43 -0.83
C TYR A 593 -24.53 -13.48 -1.77
N GLN A 594 -24.89 -12.20 -1.73
CA GLN A 594 -24.29 -11.18 -2.59
C GLN A 594 -23.71 -10.06 -1.73
N ALA A 595 -22.51 -9.61 -2.07
CA ALA A 595 -22.06 -8.30 -1.60
C ALA A 595 -21.01 -7.67 -2.51
N MET A 596 -20.55 -6.50 -2.10
CA MET A 596 -19.54 -5.73 -2.83
C MET A 596 -18.18 -6.37 -2.62
N LEU A 597 -17.55 -6.76 -3.72
CA LEU A 597 -16.20 -7.26 -3.75
C LEU A 597 -15.26 -6.18 -4.28
N HIS A 598 -14.12 -6.05 -3.63
CA HIS A 598 -13.02 -5.23 -4.12
C HIS A 598 -11.80 -6.10 -4.39
N VAL A 599 -11.25 -6.01 -5.60
CA VAL A 599 -10.01 -6.70 -6.00
C VAL A 599 -9.14 -5.70 -6.75
N GLY A 600 -8.09 -5.20 -6.10
CA GLY A 600 -7.31 -4.06 -6.62
C GLY A 600 -8.21 -2.86 -6.95
N ALA A 601 -8.19 -2.41 -8.21
CA ALA A 601 -9.03 -1.31 -8.69
C ALA A 601 -10.47 -1.72 -9.07
N VAL A 602 -10.77 -3.03 -9.11
CA VAL A 602 -12.10 -3.55 -9.40
C VAL A 602 -13.00 -3.42 -8.16
N SER A 603 -14.21 -2.91 -8.36
CA SER A 603 -15.25 -2.83 -7.32
C SER A 603 -16.60 -3.19 -7.95
N GLN A 604 -17.12 -4.38 -7.63
CA GLN A 604 -18.34 -4.91 -8.21
C GLN A 604 -19.06 -5.87 -7.27
N THR A 605 -20.38 -5.95 -7.40
CA THR A 605 -21.18 -6.95 -6.69
C THR A 605 -20.85 -8.35 -7.21
N CYS A 606 -20.58 -9.26 -6.28
CA CYS A 606 -20.36 -10.67 -6.54
C CYS A 606 -21.38 -11.50 -5.79
N SER A 607 -21.78 -12.62 -6.40
CA SER A 607 -22.59 -13.65 -5.77
C SER A 607 -21.71 -14.84 -5.40
N VAL A 608 -21.93 -15.39 -4.20
CA VAL A 608 -21.34 -16.66 -3.78
C VAL A 608 -22.08 -17.78 -4.49
N ILE A 609 -21.39 -18.53 -5.36
CA ILE A 609 -22.03 -19.61 -6.13
C ILE A 609 -21.86 -20.97 -5.48
N ASP A 610 -20.72 -21.20 -4.82
CA ASP A 610 -20.45 -22.43 -4.09
C ASP A 610 -19.52 -22.17 -2.90
N ILE A 611 -19.60 -23.04 -1.90
CA ILE A 611 -18.86 -22.97 -0.66
C ILE A 611 -18.40 -24.38 -0.30
N ASP A 612 -17.17 -24.53 0.18
CA ASP A 612 -16.61 -25.81 0.68
C ASP A 612 -17.37 -26.46 1.85
N ARG A 613 -18.36 -25.78 2.42
CA ARG A 613 -19.13 -26.19 3.59
C ARG A 613 -20.58 -25.71 3.50
N PRO A 614 -21.51 -26.24 4.32
CA PRO A 614 -22.91 -25.87 4.25
C PRO A 614 -23.19 -24.37 4.44
N PHE A 615 -22.43 -23.72 5.31
CA PHE A 615 -22.58 -22.31 5.63
C PHE A 615 -21.34 -21.75 6.36
N ILE A 616 -21.08 -20.44 6.25
CA ILE A 616 -19.91 -19.78 6.85
C ILE A 616 -20.35 -18.79 7.93
N ARG A 617 -19.62 -18.75 9.06
CA ARG A 617 -19.83 -17.80 10.16
C ARG A 617 -18.58 -16.95 10.40
N THR A 618 -18.70 -15.96 11.27
CA THR A 618 -17.58 -15.13 11.72
C THR A 618 -16.44 -15.99 12.27
N GLY A 619 -15.20 -15.67 11.91
CA GLY A 619 -13.99 -16.40 12.28
C GLY A 619 -13.63 -17.55 11.33
N ASP A 620 -14.58 -18.02 10.51
CA ASP A 620 -14.32 -19.14 9.62
C ASP A 620 -13.39 -18.75 8.45
N ARG A 621 -12.49 -19.67 8.13
CA ARG A 621 -11.76 -19.70 6.85
C ARG A 621 -12.39 -20.74 5.94
N ALA A 622 -12.75 -20.35 4.72
CA ALA A 622 -13.45 -21.22 3.77
C ALA A 622 -13.02 -20.93 2.33
N LEU A 623 -13.05 -21.96 1.48
CA LEU A 623 -12.99 -21.81 0.04
C LEU A 623 -14.37 -21.45 -0.49
N VAL A 624 -14.44 -20.35 -1.24
CA VAL A 624 -15.67 -19.79 -1.77
C VAL A 624 -15.49 -19.50 -3.25
N ALA A 625 -16.40 -20.04 -4.06
CA ALA A 625 -16.51 -19.68 -5.46
C ALA A 625 -17.39 -18.43 -5.60
N PHE A 626 -16.86 -17.42 -6.26
CA PHE A 626 -17.54 -16.16 -6.51
C PHE A 626 -17.86 -16.02 -8.00
N ARG A 627 -19.00 -15.39 -8.30
CA ARG A 627 -19.37 -14.94 -9.64
C ARG A 627 -19.64 -13.45 -9.64
N PHE A 628 -18.93 -12.73 -10.50
CA PHE A 628 -19.19 -11.34 -10.84
C PHE A 628 -20.55 -11.20 -11.55
N ILE A 629 -21.42 -10.33 -11.03
CA ILE A 629 -22.79 -10.20 -11.54
C ILE A 629 -22.85 -9.40 -12.85
N GLN A 630 -22.15 -8.26 -12.93
CA GLN A 630 -22.31 -7.34 -14.06
C GLN A 630 -21.43 -7.73 -15.26
N ARG A 631 -20.13 -7.87 -15.05
CA ARG A 631 -19.15 -8.07 -16.13
C ARG A 631 -17.97 -8.95 -15.69
N PRO A 632 -17.33 -9.67 -16.64
CA PRO A 632 -16.06 -10.32 -16.38
C PRO A 632 -14.98 -9.29 -16.06
N GLU A 633 -14.03 -9.68 -15.23
CA GLU A 633 -12.90 -8.85 -14.85
C GLU A 633 -11.59 -9.61 -15.09
N PHE A 634 -10.49 -8.86 -15.24
CA PHE A 634 -9.16 -9.45 -15.34
C PHE A 634 -8.64 -9.71 -13.92
N LEU A 635 -8.36 -10.98 -13.62
CA LEU A 635 -7.92 -11.45 -12.31
C LEU A 635 -6.72 -12.36 -12.43
N ALA A 636 -5.86 -12.34 -11.41
CA ALA A 636 -4.76 -13.29 -11.25
C ALA A 636 -4.86 -14.04 -9.91
N PRO A 637 -4.44 -15.32 -9.86
CA PRO A 637 -4.22 -16.00 -8.58
C PRO A 637 -3.26 -15.21 -7.68
N GLY A 638 -3.56 -15.18 -6.39
CA GLY A 638 -2.85 -14.40 -5.38
C GLY A 638 -3.35 -12.96 -5.22
N ASP A 639 -4.26 -12.48 -6.08
CA ASP A 639 -4.88 -11.17 -5.90
C ASP A 639 -5.70 -11.16 -4.60
N ARG A 640 -5.57 -10.06 -3.85
CA ARG A 640 -6.26 -9.89 -2.57
C ARG A 640 -7.67 -9.37 -2.80
N VAL A 641 -8.58 -9.94 -2.04
CA VAL A 641 -10.01 -9.73 -2.16
C VAL A 641 -10.51 -9.13 -0.84
N LEU A 642 -11.30 -8.09 -0.92
CA LEU A 642 -11.99 -7.50 0.22
C LEU A 642 -13.49 -7.58 0.00
N PHE A 643 -14.16 -8.23 0.95
CA PHE A 643 -15.59 -8.47 0.93
C PHE A 643 -16.31 -7.48 1.86
N ARG A 644 -17.33 -6.78 1.36
CA ARG A 644 -17.93 -5.64 2.08
C ARG A 644 -19.45 -5.53 1.92
N GLU A 645 -20.11 -5.22 3.03
CA GLU A 645 -21.54 -4.91 3.13
C GLU A 645 -21.70 -3.74 4.12
N GLY A 646 -21.55 -2.52 3.62
CA GLY A 646 -21.38 -1.33 4.47
C GLY A 646 -20.01 -1.29 5.13
N LYS A 647 -19.82 -2.10 6.18
CA LYS A 647 -18.55 -2.38 6.87
C LYS A 647 -17.80 -3.54 6.18
N THR A 648 -16.51 -3.66 6.45
CA THR A 648 -15.69 -4.80 6.00
C THR A 648 -16.18 -6.11 6.64
N LYS A 649 -16.53 -7.11 5.81
CA LYS A 649 -17.13 -8.38 6.25
C LYS A 649 -16.17 -9.55 6.18
N GLY A 650 -15.25 -9.53 5.20
CA GLY A 650 -14.26 -10.59 5.05
C GLY A 650 -13.11 -10.19 4.14
N LEU A 651 -12.05 -11.00 4.19
CA LEU A 651 -10.87 -10.88 3.33
C LEU A 651 -10.66 -12.17 2.61
N GLY A 652 -10.00 -12.12 1.45
CA GLY A 652 -9.71 -13.30 0.69
C GLY A 652 -8.48 -13.17 -0.19
N ILE A 653 -8.03 -14.31 -0.69
CA ILE A 653 -7.01 -14.41 -1.73
C ILE A 653 -7.58 -15.29 -2.83
N VAL A 654 -7.49 -14.81 -4.07
CA VAL A 654 -7.85 -15.62 -5.23
C VAL A 654 -6.92 -16.83 -5.29
N LYS A 655 -7.46 -18.04 -5.19
CA LYS A 655 -6.71 -19.30 -5.31
C LYS A 655 -6.62 -19.78 -6.75
N SER A 656 -7.74 -19.70 -7.45
CA SER A 656 -7.82 -20.06 -8.87
C SER A 656 -8.79 -19.15 -9.59
N VAL A 657 -8.56 -19.00 -10.90
CA VAL A 657 -9.42 -18.25 -11.81
C VAL A 657 -10.27 -19.22 -12.61
N GLY A 658 -11.53 -18.86 -12.84
CA GLY A 658 -12.56 -19.81 -13.28
C GLY A 658 -13.14 -20.63 -12.13
N TYR A 659 -14.25 -21.28 -12.41
CA TYR A 659 -14.87 -22.27 -11.54
C TYR A 659 -15.51 -23.34 -12.42
N ASP A 660 -15.31 -24.61 -12.07
CA ASP A 660 -15.89 -25.73 -12.80
C ASP A 660 -17.07 -26.30 -11.99
N PRO A 661 -18.32 -26.15 -12.46
CA PRO A 661 -19.49 -26.70 -11.79
C PRO A 661 -19.47 -28.23 -11.65
N ASP A 662 -18.71 -28.95 -12.48
CA ASP A 662 -18.61 -30.42 -12.41
C ASP A 662 -17.78 -30.87 -11.20
N HIS A 663 -16.86 -30.03 -10.74
CA HIS A 663 -16.01 -30.23 -9.57
C HIS A 663 -16.39 -29.25 -8.44
N PRO A 664 -17.52 -29.46 -7.75
CA PRO A 664 -17.97 -28.56 -6.69
C PRO A 664 -16.98 -28.53 -5.52
N LEU A 665 -16.90 -27.37 -4.85
CA LEU A 665 -16.10 -27.21 -3.65
C LEU A 665 -16.59 -28.10 -2.51
N ASN A 666 -17.90 -28.32 -2.44
CA ASN A 666 -18.52 -29.27 -1.51
C ASN A 666 -19.18 -30.44 -2.27
N PRO A 667 -18.51 -31.61 -2.37
CA PRO A 667 -19.06 -32.76 -3.07
C PRO A 667 -20.32 -33.34 -2.39
N GLU A 668 -20.51 -33.12 -1.09
CA GLU A 668 -21.67 -33.67 -0.34
C GLU A 668 -22.97 -32.89 -0.60
N ALA A 669 -22.87 -31.64 -1.08
CA ALA A 669 -24.02 -30.77 -1.30
C ALA A 669 -24.86 -31.14 -2.54
N LYS A 670 -24.30 -31.84 -3.54
CA LYS A 670 -25.04 -32.32 -4.73
C LYS A 670 -25.98 -33.51 -4.46
N THR A 671 -25.86 -34.14 -3.29
CA THR A 671 -26.60 -35.37 -2.94
C THR A 671 -27.94 -35.15 -2.24
N LYS A 672 -28.44 -33.91 -2.16
CA LYS A 672 -29.71 -33.58 -1.48
C LYS A 672 -30.70 -32.84 -2.35
#